data_AF-A0A940Z262-F1
#
_entry.id   AF-A0A940Z262-F1
#
_cell.length_a   1.000
_cell.length_b   1.000
_cell.length_c   1.000
_cell.angle_alpha   90.00
_cell.angle_beta   90.00
_cell.angle_gamma   90.00
#
_symmetry.space_group_name_H-M   'P 1'
#
loop_
_entity.id
_entity.type
_entity.pdbx_description
1 polymer ?
#
loop_
_entity_poly.entity_id
_entity_poly.type
_entity_poly.pdbx_seq_one_letter_code
_entity_poly.pdbx_strand_id
1 'polypeptide(L)'
;MTSPAVEYDPYVLPLPTPQTPVVLPQWISPGNTHPNSRYGDTVWPLAPLIDNPSTYLVKMHWKRCPAPLLDELKLVTWTMINGRLRPTHLKARGAGARARTSAHDLRDTHGEWIRLARWLHERRITRLAGCTDDVWRAYIAERCSDVGRGHAEKICSMLTDLWAFDQLSAQPTGAVRPPWDIEGVDDFLPPVGGSDGGENSTEPLDPQVLGPLLVWAIRFVDDFADDILAAWSERCRLFAAAAANQATAESQVALEEFLLPRVRLGTPLPSIRQKGRSTLARTYIAALTGASTSQVNRFATKHQLYGLLADRPGTSPLRVPIRGQIGGKPWREHIDFEEAAELMRHLGTAAVILCLYLTGMRPQEVQGLRSGCCPEPQPTTDGAAGRHLIRSKHYKNVTDEDGNHISAGEDREVPWAAITPVVHAIRVLERMVPDGELLLSARHHAFASPGGHHGALKGGSLNDRIERFVVWVNREATSLGLSRQTVPEDPHGAIGMSRFRRTLAWHIARRPGGLVALAIQYGHMRTVLDARTSSGYGSRSRSGIHSVLDVETALAAADTAARLSDRMASGEKISGPAARRAVAAAATTPRFEGRIVPAKFARKAAAFLARDGVVLYDNPDAHLICAFKHDNALCEPEPGATAPRQYACRPGCGNTVRTDTHARQLRTRADEIDQLAAATPGPLGKRLRANADRLRATADAHDTTAQPAKALI
;
A
#
# COMPACT_ATOMS: atom_id res chain seq x y z
N MET A 1 -66.54 -5.17 5.01
CA MET A 1 -65.47 -4.37 4.38
C MET A 1 -64.32 -4.30 5.36
N THR A 2 -63.39 -5.23 5.25
CA THR A 2 -62.16 -5.32 6.03
C THR A 2 -61.16 -4.33 5.45
N SER A 3 -60.66 -3.39 6.27
CA SER A 3 -59.53 -2.52 5.90
C SER A 3 -58.37 -3.39 5.43
N PRO A 4 -57.69 -3.05 4.32
CA PRO A 4 -56.45 -3.71 3.97
C PRO A 4 -55.45 -3.44 5.09
N ALA A 5 -54.94 -4.50 5.72
CA ALA A 5 -53.80 -4.40 6.61
C ALA A 5 -52.66 -3.75 5.82
N VAL A 6 -52.19 -2.59 6.27
CA VAL A 6 -50.99 -1.95 5.71
C VAL A 6 -49.86 -2.97 5.86
N GLU A 7 -49.41 -3.53 4.75
CA GLU A 7 -48.24 -4.41 4.71
C GLU A 7 -47.08 -3.67 5.39
N TYR A 8 -46.57 -4.24 6.48
CA TYR A 8 -45.41 -3.69 7.18
C TYR A 8 -44.19 -3.81 6.26
N ASP A 9 -43.79 -2.69 5.67
CA ASP A 9 -42.58 -2.63 4.84
C ASP A 9 -41.34 -2.51 5.75
N PRO A 10 -40.52 -3.56 5.89
CA PRO A 10 -39.40 -3.58 6.82
C PRO A 10 -38.27 -2.61 6.43
N TYR A 11 -38.32 -2.01 5.23
CA TYR A 11 -37.33 -1.04 4.77
C TYR A 11 -37.71 0.40 5.09
N VAL A 12 -38.98 0.67 5.46
CA VAL A 12 -39.43 2.01 5.83
C VAL A 12 -39.11 2.27 7.31
N LEU A 13 -38.29 3.29 7.55
CA LEU A 13 -37.91 3.65 8.91
C LEU A 13 -38.96 4.55 9.58
N PRO A 14 -39.18 4.42 10.90
CA PRO A 14 -40.08 5.30 11.63
C PRO A 14 -39.57 6.75 11.66
N LEU A 15 -40.48 7.70 11.87
CA LEU A 15 -40.13 9.12 11.93
C LEU A 15 -39.20 9.42 13.14
N PRO A 16 -38.03 10.04 12.93
CA PRO A 16 -37.14 10.39 14.03
C PRO A 16 -37.71 11.58 14.83
N THR A 17 -37.53 11.54 16.15
CA THR A 17 -37.76 12.69 17.03
C THR A 17 -36.46 13.50 17.17
N PRO A 18 -36.51 14.76 17.67
CA PRO A 18 -35.28 15.52 17.94
C PRO A 18 -34.28 14.80 18.85
N GLN A 19 -34.74 13.86 19.70
CA GLN A 19 -33.93 13.06 20.62
C GLN A 19 -33.53 11.68 20.06
N THR A 20 -33.95 11.33 18.86
CA THR A 20 -33.53 10.09 18.21
C THR A 20 -32.03 10.15 17.92
N PRO A 21 -31.25 9.09 18.22
CA PRO A 21 -29.83 9.07 17.89
C PRO A 21 -29.63 9.13 16.37
N VAL A 22 -28.57 9.81 15.94
CA VAL A 22 -28.25 9.93 14.51
C VAL A 22 -27.89 8.58 13.90
N VAL A 23 -27.07 7.80 14.61
CA VAL A 23 -26.75 6.42 14.23
C VAL A 23 -27.49 5.48 15.17
N LEU A 24 -28.32 4.59 14.63
CA LEU A 24 -29.05 3.62 15.45
C LEU A 24 -28.09 2.56 16.04
N PRO A 25 -28.35 2.04 17.27
CA PRO A 25 -27.43 1.15 17.98
C PRO A 25 -27.02 -0.11 17.21
N GLN A 26 -27.91 -0.68 16.40
CA GLN A 26 -27.60 -1.88 15.61
C GLN A 26 -26.48 -1.67 14.58
N TRP A 27 -26.18 -0.42 14.22
CA TRP A 27 -25.10 -0.08 13.29
C TRP A 27 -23.78 0.27 13.97
N ILE A 28 -23.77 0.31 15.31
CA ILE A 28 -22.60 0.66 16.10
C ILE A 28 -21.96 -0.64 16.57
N SER A 29 -20.73 -0.88 16.13
CA SER A 29 -19.97 -2.05 16.59
C SER A 29 -19.82 -2.02 18.12
N PRO A 30 -19.90 -3.17 18.82
CA PRO A 30 -19.86 -3.22 20.29
C PRO A 30 -18.62 -2.56 20.93
N GLY A 31 -17.49 -2.52 20.21
CA GLY A 31 -16.25 -1.88 20.65
C GLY A 31 -16.14 -0.39 20.32
N ASN A 32 -17.11 0.19 19.61
CA ASN A 32 -17.08 1.59 19.20
C ASN A 32 -17.63 2.49 20.31
N THR A 33 -16.77 3.32 20.88
CA THR A 33 -17.11 4.21 22.00
C THR A 33 -17.22 5.68 21.58
N HIS A 34 -17.27 5.95 20.27
CA HIS A 34 -17.37 7.32 19.79
C HIS A 34 -18.73 7.95 20.14
N PRO A 35 -18.75 9.27 20.45
CA PRO A 35 -19.99 9.94 20.79
C PRO A 35 -20.95 9.99 19.60
N ASN A 36 -22.23 9.74 19.88
CA ASN A 36 -23.32 9.80 18.92
C ASN A 36 -24.22 10.99 19.25
N SER A 37 -24.53 11.82 18.25
CA SER A 37 -25.37 13.00 18.44
C SER A 37 -26.87 12.66 18.32
N ARG A 38 -27.71 13.68 18.45
CA ARG A 38 -29.16 13.58 18.30
C ARG A 38 -29.62 14.19 16.97
N TYR A 39 -30.75 13.73 16.45
CA TYR A 39 -31.33 14.20 15.18
C TYR A 39 -31.54 15.73 15.14
N GLY A 40 -31.94 16.32 16.28
CA GLY A 40 -32.10 17.77 16.41
C GLY A 40 -30.81 18.58 16.26
N ASP A 41 -29.64 17.96 16.43
CA ASP A 41 -28.37 18.68 16.45
C ASP A 41 -27.98 19.26 15.08
N THR A 42 -27.14 20.28 15.10
CA THR A 42 -26.64 20.98 13.91
C THR A 42 -25.40 20.31 13.28
N VAL A 43 -24.81 19.36 13.99
CA VAL A 43 -23.65 18.57 13.56
C VAL A 43 -23.87 17.11 13.90
N TRP A 44 -23.76 16.25 12.90
CA TRP A 44 -23.97 14.80 13.02
C TRP A 44 -22.63 14.07 12.83
N PRO A 45 -21.97 13.58 13.90
CA PRO A 45 -20.76 12.79 13.79
C PRO A 45 -21.08 11.38 13.29
N LEU A 46 -20.34 10.91 12.29
CA LEU A 46 -20.44 9.52 11.79
C LEU A 46 -19.38 8.60 12.39
N ALA A 47 -18.65 9.07 13.40
CA ALA A 47 -17.65 8.28 14.12
C ALA A 47 -18.19 6.95 14.68
N PRO A 48 -19.45 6.83 15.13
CA PRO A 48 -20.02 5.54 15.53
C PRO A 48 -20.10 4.47 14.41
N LEU A 49 -19.91 4.86 13.14
CA LEU A 49 -19.85 3.96 11.98
C LEU A 49 -18.41 3.68 11.52
N ILE A 50 -17.41 4.17 12.25
CA ILE A 50 -16.00 4.13 11.85
C ILE A 50 -15.22 3.33 12.90
N ASP A 51 -14.90 2.09 12.55
CA ASP A 51 -14.06 1.20 13.36
C ASP A 51 -12.64 1.07 12.79
N ASN A 52 -12.46 1.41 11.50
CA ASN A 52 -11.14 1.40 10.88
C ASN A 52 -10.22 2.44 11.55
N PRO A 53 -9.14 2.03 12.23
CA PRO A 53 -8.29 2.93 12.99
C PRO A 53 -7.51 3.91 12.10
N SER A 54 -7.33 3.60 10.82
CA SER A 54 -6.60 4.42 9.86
C SER A 54 -7.44 5.55 9.25
N THR A 55 -8.76 5.46 9.37
CA THR A 55 -9.72 6.36 8.70
C THR A 55 -9.94 7.64 9.51
N TYR A 56 -10.26 8.75 8.83
CA TYR A 56 -10.61 10.01 9.49
C TYR A 56 -12.03 9.95 10.02
N LEU A 57 -12.26 10.47 11.22
CA LEU A 57 -13.62 10.67 11.72
C LEU A 57 -14.27 11.82 10.93
N VAL A 58 -15.47 11.60 10.41
CA VAL A 58 -16.20 12.60 9.62
C VAL A 58 -17.48 13.06 10.32
N LYS A 59 -17.93 14.25 9.95
CA LYS A 59 -19.13 14.90 10.47
C LYS A 59 -19.93 15.48 9.31
N MET A 60 -21.26 15.43 9.41
CA MET A 60 -22.17 16.17 8.55
C MET A 60 -22.56 17.48 9.25
N HIS A 61 -22.52 18.58 8.51
CA HIS A 61 -22.78 19.93 9.03
C HIS A 61 -23.99 20.54 8.34
N TRP A 62 -25.01 20.89 9.12
CA TRP A 62 -26.28 21.41 8.60
C TRP A 62 -26.33 22.92 8.40
N LYS A 63 -25.36 23.67 8.96
CA LYS A 63 -25.32 25.15 8.90
C LYS A 63 -25.38 25.73 7.48
N ARG A 64 -24.97 24.97 6.46
CA ARG A 64 -24.95 25.40 5.06
C ARG A 64 -26.22 25.04 4.27
N CYS A 65 -27.15 24.32 4.90
CA CYS A 65 -28.43 23.96 4.27
C CYS A 65 -29.39 25.17 4.33
N PRO A 66 -30.06 25.53 3.23
CA PRO A 66 -31.14 26.51 3.25
C PRO A 66 -32.29 26.05 4.17
N ALA A 67 -32.84 26.98 4.95
CA ALA A 67 -33.88 26.68 5.94
C ALA A 67 -35.12 25.96 5.35
N PRO A 68 -35.64 26.31 4.15
CA PRO A 68 -36.83 25.65 3.61
C PRO A 68 -36.65 24.15 3.30
N LEU A 69 -35.42 23.72 3.00
CA LEU A 69 -35.10 22.34 2.60
C LEU A 69 -34.49 21.52 3.75
N LEU A 70 -34.27 22.14 4.92
CA LEU A 70 -33.50 21.54 6.00
C LEU A 70 -34.15 20.29 6.56
N ASP A 71 -35.45 20.33 6.86
CA ASP A 71 -36.15 19.21 7.50
C ASP A 71 -36.30 18.01 6.54
N GLU A 72 -36.64 18.28 5.28
CA GLU A 72 -36.71 17.28 4.21
C GLU A 72 -35.36 16.57 4.03
N LEU A 73 -34.27 17.32 3.91
CA LEU A 73 -32.93 16.74 3.74
C LEU A 73 -32.41 16.04 4.99
N LYS A 74 -32.72 16.54 6.19
CA LYS A 74 -32.39 15.85 7.45
C LYS A 74 -33.07 14.49 7.50
N LEU A 75 -34.34 14.41 7.14
CA LEU A 75 -35.08 13.15 7.15
C LEU A 75 -34.46 12.14 6.18
N VAL A 76 -34.28 12.52 4.91
CA VAL A 76 -33.69 11.62 3.89
C VAL A 76 -32.27 11.21 4.26
N THR A 77 -31.47 12.13 4.84
CA THR A 77 -30.11 11.81 5.30
C THR A 77 -30.11 10.85 6.48
N TRP A 78 -31.01 11.01 7.45
CA TRP A 78 -31.13 10.07 8.55
C TRP A 78 -31.61 8.69 8.07
N THR A 79 -32.50 8.65 7.07
CA THR A 79 -32.92 7.41 6.40
C THR A 79 -31.75 6.76 5.65
N MET A 80 -30.91 7.52 4.95
CA MET A 80 -29.71 7.00 4.29
C MET A 80 -28.70 6.43 5.29
N ILE A 81 -28.53 7.08 6.45
CA ILE A 81 -27.64 6.59 7.51
C ILE A 81 -28.17 5.27 8.08
N ASN A 82 -29.46 5.15 8.36
CA ASN A 82 -29.99 4.05 9.17
C ASN A 82 -30.74 2.97 8.39
N GLY A 83 -31.12 3.26 7.16
CA GLY A 83 -31.92 2.40 6.30
C GLY A 83 -31.06 1.56 5.37
N ARG A 84 -31.72 0.72 4.57
CA ARG A 84 -31.11 -0.15 3.57
C ARG A 84 -31.88 -0.02 2.26
N LEU A 85 -31.17 0.12 1.14
CA LEU A 85 -31.81 0.08 -0.18
C LEU A 85 -32.42 -1.30 -0.43
N ARG A 86 -33.59 -1.34 -1.09
CA ARG A 86 -34.29 -2.58 -1.41
C ARG A 86 -33.44 -3.45 -2.37
N PRO A 87 -33.47 -4.79 -2.24
CA PRO A 87 -32.75 -5.69 -3.15
C PRO A 87 -33.13 -5.51 -4.64
N THR A 88 -34.38 -5.12 -4.92
CA THR A 88 -34.84 -4.79 -6.29
C THR A 88 -34.09 -3.62 -6.90
N HIS A 89 -33.77 -2.61 -6.09
CA HIS A 89 -33.00 -1.44 -6.49
C HIS A 89 -31.51 -1.78 -6.71
N LEU A 90 -30.96 -2.69 -5.90
CA LEU A 90 -29.57 -3.14 -6.02
C LEU A 90 -29.35 -4.01 -7.27
N LYS A 91 -30.29 -4.90 -7.60
CA LYS A 91 -30.20 -5.75 -8.80
C LYS A 91 -30.11 -4.93 -10.09
N ALA A 92 -30.80 -3.79 -10.16
CA ALA A 92 -30.79 -2.91 -11.33
C ALA A 92 -29.44 -2.18 -11.54
N ARG A 93 -28.61 -2.04 -10.50
CA ARG A 93 -27.34 -1.31 -10.51
C ARG A 93 -26.09 -2.20 -10.61
N GLY A 94 -26.26 -3.51 -10.76
CA GLY A 94 -25.15 -4.46 -10.98
C GLY A 94 -24.27 -4.74 -9.74
N ALA A 95 -23.14 -5.42 -9.95
CA ALA A 95 -22.32 -6.01 -8.88
C ALA A 95 -21.63 -5.01 -7.92
N GLY A 96 -21.66 -3.71 -8.21
CA GLY A 96 -21.08 -2.66 -7.37
C GLY A 96 -22.08 -1.98 -6.42
N ALA A 97 -23.39 -2.25 -6.58
CA ALA A 97 -24.44 -1.64 -5.78
C ALA A 97 -24.43 -2.15 -4.34
N ARG A 98 -24.55 -1.25 -3.36
CA ARG A 98 -24.52 -1.58 -1.93
C ARG A 98 -25.79 -1.11 -1.25
N ALA A 99 -26.33 -1.96 -0.36
CA ALA A 99 -27.47 -1.61 0.48
C ALA A 99 -27.14 -0.44 1.43
N ARG A 100 -25.88 -0.39 1.91
CA ARG A 100 -25.31 0.69 2.71
C ARG A 100 -23.85 0.96 2.35
N THR A 101 -23.47 2.22 2.26
CA THR A 101 -22.12 2.67 1.88
C THR A 101 -21.26 3.03 3.10
N SER A 102 -19.99 3.41 2.87
CA SER A 102 -19.09 3.80 3.95
C SER A 102 -19.48 5.15 4.57
N ALA A 103 -19.08 5.42 5.81
CA ALA A 103 -19.32 6.73 6.45
C ALA A 103 -18.77 7.92 5.63
N HIS A 104 -17.69 7.70 4.89
CA HIS A 104 -17.14 8.71 3.98
C HIS A 104 -18.04 8.95 2.75
N ASP A 105 -18.53 7.88 2.14
CA ASP A 105 -19.48 7.98 1.03
C ASP A 105 -20.77 8.66 1.49
N LEU A 106 -21.31 8.30 2.66
CA LEU A 106 -22.46 8.98 3.28
C LEU A 106 -22.21 10.49 3.45
N ARG A 107 -21.03 10.87 3.95
CA ARG A 107 -20.64 12.29 4.11
C ARG A 107 -20.52 13.01 2.77
N ASP A 108 -19.97 12.35 1.76
CA ASP A 108 -19.81 12.92 0.42
C ASP A 108 -21.18 13.11 -0.26
N THR A 109 -22.06 12.11 -0.17
CA THR A 109 -23.45 12.16 -0.64
C THR A 109 -24.21 13.30 0.02
N HIS A 110 -24.16 13.41 1.36
CA HIS A 110 -24.72 14.56 2.09
C HIS A 110 -24.14 15.89 1.58
N GLY A 111 -22.82 15.95 1.34
CA GLY A 111 -22.16 17.14 0.82
C GLY A 111 -22.69 17.57 -0.55
N GLU A 112 -22.98 16.61 -1.44
CA GLU A 112 -23.60 16.86 -2.75
C GLU A 112 -25.06 17.28 -2.60
N TRP A 113 -25.83 16.70 -1.69
CA TRP A 113 -27.21 17.12 -1.42
C TRP A 113 -27.29 18.56 -0.87
N ILE A 114 -26.34 18.98 -0.03
CA ILE A 114 -26.25 20.38 0.42
C ILE A 114 -25.93 21.32 -0.75
N ARG A 115 -25.13 20.89 -1.75
CA ARG A 115 -24.87 21.68 -2.96
C ARG A 115 -26.14 21.82 -3.80
N LEU A 116 -26.84 20.72 -4.05
CA LEU A 116 -28.15 20.72 -4.72
C LEU A 116 -29.13 21.65 -4.00
N ALA A 117 -29.26 21.54 -2.67
CA ALA A 117 -30.18 22.36 -1.89
C ALA A 117 -29.95 23.86 -2.07
N ARG A 118 -28.67 24.28 -2.08
CA ARG A 118 -28.31 25.68 -2.31
C ARG A 118 -28.66 26.12 -3.73
N TRP A 119 -28.35 25.30 -4.72
CA TRP A 119 -28.66 25.57 -6.12
C TRP A 119 -30.17 25.67 -6.37
N LEU A 120 -30.98 24.83 -5.73
CA LEU A 120 -32.44 24.88 -5.75
C LEU A 120 -32.95 26.18 -5.10
N HIS A 121 -32.41 26.53 -3.94
CA HIS A 121 -32.79 27.73 -3.21
C HIS A 121 -32.51 29.02 -3.99
N GLU A 122 -31.36 29.10 -4.66
CA GLU A 122 -31.00 30.21 -5.56
C GLU A 122 -32.01 30.37 -6.71
N ARG A 123 -32.64 29.27 -7.13
CA ARG A 123 -33.70 29.22 -8.15
C ARG A 123 -35.12 29.27 -7.57
N ARG A 124 -35.25 29.61 -6.28
CA ARG A 124 -36.53 29.73 -5.55
C ARG A 124 -37.33 28.42 -5.47
N ILE A 125 -36.67 27.28 -5.64
CA ILE A 125 -37.26 25.96 -5.39
C ILE A 125 -37.03 25.64 -3.90
N THR A 126 -38.12 25.52 -3.13
CA THR A 126 -38.07 25.43 -1.66
C THR A 126 -38.44 24.06 -1.10
N ARG A 127 -38.77 23.09 -1.95
CA ARG A 127 -39.08 21.70 -1.61
C ARG A 127 -38.41 20.73 -2.58
N LEU A 128 -38.03 19.55 -2.11
CA LEU A 128 -37.45 18.48 -2.95
C LEU A 128 -38.45 17.94 -3.99
N ALA A 129 -39.75 18.02 -3.72
CA ALA A 129 -40.80 17.74 -4.71
C ALA A 129 -40.68 18.62 -5.99
N GLY A 130 -40.02 19.77 -5.90
CA GLY A 130 -39.77 20.65 -7.04
C GLY A 130 -38.66 20.18 -7.97
N CYS A 131 -37.96 19.09 -7.65
CA CYS A 131 -36.95 18.47 -8.52
C CYS A 131 -37.63 17.66 -9.63
N THR A 132 -38.11 18.34 -10.66
CA THR A 132 -38.63 17.71 -11.88
C THR A 132 -37.50 17.20 -12.78
N ASP A 133 -37.85 16.52 -13.87
CA ASP A 133 -36.90 16.05 -14.89
C ASP A 133 -36.00 17.19 -15.41
N ASP A 134 -36.60 18.32 -15.79
CA ASP A 134 -35.88 19.50 -16.27
C ASP A 134 -34.89 20.05 -15.24
N VAL A 135 -35.27 20.02 -13.96
CA VAL A 135 -34.43 20.49 -12.85
C VAL A 135 -33.23 19.58 -12.65
N TRP A 136 -33.42 18.27 -12.74
CA TRP A 136 -32.31 17.30 -12.70
C TRP A 136 -31.34 17.49 -13.87
N ARG A 137 -31.85 17.64 -15.09
CA ARG A 137 -31.04 17.89 -16.29
C ARG A 137 -30.26 19.20 -16.19
N ALA A 138 -30.90 20.27 -15.73
CA ALA A 138 -30.25 21.56 -15.54
C ALA A 138 -29.13 21.48 -14.48
N TYR A 139 -29.40 20.84 -13.33
CA TYR A 139 -28.39 20.69 -12.28
C TYR A 139 -27.18 19.88 -12.76
N ILE A 140 -27.42 18.71 -13.36
CA ILE A 140 -26.31 17.83 -13.76
C ILE A 140 -25.47 18.43 -14.89
N ALA A 141 -26.10 19.13 -15.85
CA ALA A 141 -25.38 19.82 -16.92
C ALA A 141 -24.43 20.89 -16.37
N GLU A 142 -24.89 21.71 -15.41
CA GLU A 142 -24.04 22.71 -14.75
C GLU A 142 -22.97 22.03 -13.89
N ARG A 143 -23.37 21.03 -13.10
CA ARG A 143 -22.53 20.37 -12.09
C ARG A 143 -21.42 19.52 -12.68
N CYS A 144 -21.66 18.89 -13.84
CA CYS A 144 -20.72 17.97 -14.49
C CYS A 144 -19.86 18.62 -15.57
N SER A 145 -20.09 19.90 -15.90
CA SER A 145 -19.33 20.64 -16.92
C SER A 145 -17.81 20.67 -16.67
N ASP A 146 -17.39 20.75 -15.41
CA ASP A 146 -15.99 20.91 -15.00
C ASP A 146 -15.39 19.70 -14.26
N VAL A 147 -16.03 18.52 -14.34
CA VAL A 147 -15.55 17.31 -13.64
C VAL A 147 -15.23 16.18 -14.60
N GLY A 148 -14.30 15.31 -14.23
CA GLY A 148 -13.99 14.11 -15.01
C GLY A 148 -15.15 13.09 -15.01
N ARG A 149 -15.21 12.27 -16.06
CA ARG A 149 -16.29 11.28 -16.31
C ARG A 149 -16.61 10.42 -15.09
N GLY A 150 -15.61 9.80 -14.47
CA GLY A 150 -15.83 8.93 -13.30
C GLY A 150 -16.34 9.67 -12.06
N HIS A 151 -16.01 10.96 -11.90
CA HIS A 151 -16.55 11.77 -10.80
C HIS A 151 -17.99 12.22 -11.10
N ALA A 152 -18.31 12.53 -12.37
CA ALA A 152 -19.68 12.78 -12.82
C ALA A 152 -20.58 11.57 -12.56
N GLU A 153 -20.12 10.36 -12.87
CA GLU A 153 -20.85 9.12 -12.58
C GLU A 153 -21.13 8.96 -11.08
N LYS A 154 -20.13 9.25 -10.23
CA LYS A 154 -20.30 9.25 -8.77
C LYS A 154 -21.36 10.26 -8.32
N ILE A 155 -21.39 11.46 -8.90
CA ILE A 155 -22.41 12.49 -8.60
C ILE A 155 -23.80 11.98 -8.98
N CYS A 156 -23.97 11.42 -10.19
CA CYS A 156 -25.23 10.84 -10.63
C CYS A 156 -25.73 9.79 -9.63
N SER A 157 -24.85 8.90 -9.16
CA SER A 157 -25.20 7.91 -8.12
C SER A 157 -25.65 8.57 -6.81
N MET A 158 -24.92 9.59 -6.31
CA MET A 158 -25.26 10.30 -5.07
C MET A 158 -26.63 10.99 -5.15
N LEU A 159 -26.97 11.54 -6.31
CA LEU A 159 -28.26 12.20 -6.54
C LEU A 159 -29.39 11.18 -6.68
N THR A 160 -29.14 10.04 -7.33
CA THR A 160 -30.14 8.97 -7.36
C THR A 160 -30.37 8.34 -5.99
N ASP A 161 -29.36 8.32 -5.12
CA ASP A 161 -29.53 7.89 -3.73
C ASP A 161 -30.50 8.80 -2.96
N LEU A 162 -30.58 10.10 -3.28
CA LEU A 162 -31.57 11.01 -2.68
C LEU A 162 -32.98 10.49 -2.91
N TRP A 163 -33.32 10.23 -4.18
CA TRP A 163 -34.63 9.68 -4.55
C TRP A 163 -34.84 8.30 -3.92
N ALA A 164 -33.85 7.41 -4.02
CA ALA A 164 -34.00 6.04 -3.55
C ALA A 164 -34.24 5.94 -2.04
N PHE A 165 -33.56 6.76 -1.22
CA PHE A 165 -33.78 6.81 0.22
C PHE A 165 -34.99 7.64 0.64
N ASP A 166 -35.43 8.61 -0.17
CA ASP A 166 -36.68 9.35 0.06
C ASP A 166 -37.88 8.39 0.09
N GLN A 167 -37.92 7.42 -0.84
CA GLN A 167 -38.95 6.36 -0.90
C GLN A 167 -38.98 5.44 0.33
N LEU A 168 -37.94 5.48 1.17
CA LEU A 168 -37.82 4.65 2.38
C LEU A 168 -38.05 5.46 3.67
N SER A 169 -38.34 6.75 3.54
CA SER A 169 -38.65 7.60 4.68
C SER A 169 -40.12 7.46 5.09
N ALA A 170 -40.42 7.72 6.36
CA ALA A 170 -41.80 7.74 6.86
C ALA A 170 -42.68 8.82 6.20
N GLN A 171 -42.06 9.85 5.61
CA GLN A 171 -42.73 10.96 4.94
C GLN A 171 -41.96 11.31 3.66
N PRO A 172 -42.12 10.54 2.57
CA PRO A 172 -41.44 10.82 1.32
C PRO A 172 -41.76 12.24 0.84
N THR A 173 -40.71 12.96 0.47
CA THR A 173 -40.77 14.36 0.04
C THR A 173 -41.31 14.48 -1.38
N GLY A 174 -41.28 13.39 -2.16
CA GLY A 174 -41.87 13.34 -3.49
C GLY A 174 -40.93 13.79 -4.61
N ALA A 175 -39.61 13.73 -4.38
CA ALA A 175 -38.62 14.00 -5.42
C ALA A 175 -38.82 13.03 -6.60
N VAL A 176 -38.74 13.55 -7.83
CA VAL A 176 -38.87 12.71 -9.03
C VAL A 176 -37.60 11.87 -9.21
N ARG A 177 -37.77 10.62 -9.68
CA ARG A 177 -36.65 9.74 -10.05
C ARG A 177 -35.77 10.42 -11.11
N PRO A 178 -34.44 10.51 -10.92
CA PRO A 178 -33.59 11.15 -11.91
C PRO A 178 -33.58 10.45 -13.28
N PRO A 179 -33.49 11.21 -14.39
CA PRO A 179 -33.59 10.66 -15.76
C PRO A 179 -32.51 9.64 -16.09
N TRP A 180 -31.26 9.89 -15.69
CA TRP A 180 -30.12 9.00 -15.98
C TRP A 180 -30.23 7.61 -15.33
N ASP A 181 -31.06 7.44 -14.30
CA ASP A 181 -31.31 6.12 -13.69
C ASP A 181 -32.31 5.28 -14.52
N ILE A 182 -32.99 5.90 -15.49
CA ILE A 182 -33.94 5.26 -16.42
C ILE A 182 -33.34 5.19 -17.83
N GLU A 183 -32.81 6.31 -18.32
CA GLU A 183 -32.29 6.48 -19.68
C GLU A 183 -30.89 5.90 -19.87
N GLY A 184 -30.16 5.68 -18.78
CA GLY A 184 -28.74 5.34 -18.79
C GLY A 184 -27.87 6.56 -18.48
N VAL A 185 -26.76 6.33 -17.76
CA VAL A 185 -25.92 7.43 -17.26
C VAL A 185 -25.04 8.05 -18.33
N ASP A 186 -24.67 7.29 -19.36
CA ASP A 186 -23.62 7.66 -20.30
C ASP A 186 -23.87 8.98 -21.05
N ASP A 187 -25.12 9.29 -21.37
CA ASP A 187 -25.54 10.52 -22.08
C ASP A 187 -25.45 11.78 -21.20
N PHE A 188 -25.32 11.59 -19.89
CA PHE A 188 -25.21 12.67 -18.89
C PHE A 188 -23.77 12.87 -18.42
N LEU A 189 -22.84 12.09 -18.97
CA LEU A 189 -21.44 12.13 -18.60
C LEU A 189 -20.61 12.93 -19.62
N PRO A 190 -19.57 13.63 -19.15
CA PRO A 190 -18.58 14.24 -20.04
C PRO A 190 -18.00 13.21 -21.04
N PRO A 191 -17.61 13.64 -22.25
CA PRO A 191 -17.02 12.76 -23.25
C PRO A 191 -15.77 12.07 -22.69
N VAL A 192 -15.51 10.84 -23.15
CA VAL A 192 -14.36 10.03 -22.72
C VAL A 192 -13.07 10.77 -23.11
N GLY A 193 -12.42 11.38 -22.12
CA GLY A 193 -11.08 11.94 -22.29
C GLY A 193 -10.05 10.83 -22.16
N GLY A 194 -8.99 10.84 -22.98
CA GLY A 194 -7.89 9.87 -22.92
C GLY A 194 -7.06 9.88 -21.61
N SER A 195 -7.53 10.60 -20.59
CA SER A 195 -6.95 10.72 -19.26
C SER A 195 -7.76 9.99 -18.18
N ASP A 196 -8.77 9.18 -18.54
CA ASP A 196 -9.49 8.36 -17.56
C ASP A 196 -8.49 7.47 -16.82
N GLY A 197 -8.31 7.77 -15.53
CA GLY A 197 -7.35 7.15 -14.66
C GLY A 197 -7.69 5.67 -14.48
N GLY A 198 -7.06 4.83 -15.31
CA GLY A 198 -7.17 3.38 -15.19
C GLY A 198 -6.80 2.90 -13.79
N GLU A 199 -7.32 1.72 -13.44
CA GLU A 199 -6.90 1.00 -12.24
C GLU A 199 -5.36 0.83 -12.28
N ASN A 200 -4.66 1.40 -11.29
CA ASN A 200 -3.19 1.47 -11.17
C ASN A 200 -2.48 2.65 -11.90
N SER A 201 -3.04 3.85 -11.85
CA SER A 201 -2.40 5.09 -12.34
C SER A 201 -1.18 5.59 -11.54
N THR A 202 -0.90 5.01 -10.36
CA THR A 202 0.26 5.39 -9.54
C THR A 202 1.56 4.88 -10.18
N GLU A 203 2.53 5.76 -10.41
CA GLU A 203 3.84 5.39 -10.95
C GLU A 203 4.73 4.70 -9.87
N PRO A 204 5.44 3.61 -10.22
CA PRO A 204 6.47 3.02 -9.36
C PRO A 204 7.56 4.04 -8.97
N LEU A 205 8.23 3.81 -7.84
CA LEU A 205 9.42 4.59 -7.43
C LEU A 205 10.61 4.28 -8.33
N ASP A 206 11.44 5.28 -8.58
CA ASP A 206 12.70 5.07 -9.31
C ASP A 206 13.68 4.22 -8.47
N PRO A 207 14.34 3.21 -9.06
CA PRO A 207 15.32 2.39 -8.33
C PRO A 207 16.45 3.17 -7.67
N GLN A 208 16.85 4.31 -8.22
CA GLN A 208 17.89 5.19 -7.64
C GLN A 208 17.40 5.91 -6.37
N VAL A 209 16.09 6.11 -6.24
CA VAL A 209 15.45 6.65 -5.03
C VAL A 209 15.30 5.54 -3.99
N LEU A 210 14.80 4.38 -4.43
CA LEU A 210 14.44 3.27 -3.57
C LEU A 210 15.64 2.63 -2.86
N GLY A 211 16.77 2.47 -3.57
CA GLY A 211 17.97 1.82 -3.02
C GLY A 211 18.49 2.52 -1.75
N PRO A 212 18.88 3.80 -1.82
CA PRO A 212 19.34 4.56 -0.65
C PRO A 212 18.28 4.66 0.45
N LEU A 213 17.00 4.81 0.09
CA LEU A 213 15.90 4.87 1.06
C LEU A 213 15.81 3.60 1.90
N LEU A 214 15.92 2.42 1.28
CA LEU A 214 15.90 1.14 1.98
C LEU A 214 17.15 0.90 2.81
N VAL A 215 18.33 1.29 2.31
CA VAL A 215 19.59 1.20 3.06
C VAL A 215 19.46 1.95 4.39
N TRP A 216 18.95 3.18 4.37
CA TRP A 216 18.74 3.96 5.59
C TRP A 216 17.61 3.40 6.46
N ALA A 217 16.50 2.94 5.87
CA ALA A 217 15.41 2.36 6.65
C ALA A 217 15.82 1.08 7.39
N ILE A 218 16.57 0.19 6.73
CA ILE A 218 17.15 -1.02 7.34
C ILE A 218 18.11 -0.63 8.46
N ARG A 219 19.04 0.30 8.19
CA ARG A 219 20.01 0.78 9.19
C ARG A 219 19.34 1.35 10.44
N PHE A 220 18.24 2.11 10.29
CA PHE A 220 17.47 2.61 11.44
C PHE A 220 16.92 1.49 12.32
N VAL A 221 16.39 0.44 11.69
CA VAL A 221 15.73 -0.66 12.38
C VAL A 221 16.74 -1.63 12.98
N ASP A 222 17.77 -2.01 12.22
CA ASP A 222 18.71 -3.05 12.61
C ASP A 222 19.87 -2.50 13.46
N ASP A 223 20.40 -1.32 13.13
CA ASP A 223 21.62 -0.79 13.76
C ASP A 223 21.34 0.29 14.81
N PHE A 224 20.32 1.13 14.63
CA PHE A 224 20.10 2.33 15.47
C PHE A 224 18.96 2.21 16.47
N ALA A 225 18.07 1.21 16.34
CA ALA A 225 16.83 1.16 17.09
C ALA A 225 17.06 1.14 18.61
N ASP A 226 18.03 0.35 19.09
CA ASP A 226 18.34 0.25 20.53
C ASP A 226 18.85 1.57 21.11
N ASP A 227 19.74 2.26 20.41
CA ASP A 227 20.28 3.55 20.83
C ASP A 227 19.16 4.60 20.90
N ILE A 228 18.29 4.64 19.88
CA ILE A 228 17.18 5.59 19.80
C ILE A 228 16.13 5.32 20.91
N LEU A 229 15.77 4.06 21.14
CA LEU A 229 14.80 3.68 22.17
C LEU A 229 15.35 3.91 23.59
N ALA A 230 16.64 3.67 23.81
CA ALA A 230 17.31 3.98 25.07
C ALA A 230 17.35 5.49 25.31
N ALA A 231 17.73 6.28 24.30
CA ALA A 231 17.72 7.74 24.36
C ALA A 231 16.32 8.30 24.65
N TRP A 232 15.29 7.74 24.01
CA TRP A 232 13.92 8.14 24.27
C TRP A 232 13.49 7.85 25.72
N SER A 233 13.81 6.66 26.23
CA SER A 233 13.52 6.29 27.61
C SER A 233 14.22 7.22 28.61
N GLU A 234 15.48 7.55 28.35
CA GLU A 234 16.24 8.51 29.17
C GLU A 234 15.64 9.92 29.11
N ARG A 235 15.25 10.40 27.92
CA ARG A 235 14.54 11.68 27.77
C ARG A 235 13.24 11.69 28.58
N CYS A 236 12.43 10.64 28.50
CA CYS A 236 11.20 10.51 29.28
C CYS A 236 11.47 10.55 30.79
N ARG A 237 12.52 9.85 31.26
CA ARG A 237 12.95 9.87 32.66
C ARG A 237 13.33 11.29 33.11
N LEU A 238 14.11 12.02 32.30
CA LEU A 238 14.49 13.41 32.60
C LEU A 238 13.28 14.35 32.61
N PHE A 239 12.32 14.19 31.70
CA PHE A 239 11.06 14.95 31.72
C PHE A 239 10.27 14.69 33.01
N ALA A 240 10.11 13.43 33.41
CA ALA A 240 9.41 13.05 34.62
C ALA A 240 10.11 13.60 35.89
N ALA A 241 11.44 13.49 35.95
CA ALA A 241 12.23 14.05 37.05
C ALA A 241 12.06 15.57 37.14
N ALA A 242 12.25 16.31 36.05
CA ALA A 242 12.08 17.77 36.03
C ALA A 242 10.66 18.22 36.41
N ALA A 243 9.63 17.44 36.08
CA ALA A 243 8.25 17.72 36.45
C ALA A 243 7.97 17.49 37.95
N ALA A 244 8.67 16.54 38.58
CA ALA A 244 8.54 16.23 40.00
C ALA A 244 9.37 17.16 40.91
N ASN A 245 10.38 17.84 40.37
CA ASN A 245 11.27 18.71 41.14
C ASN A 245 10.53 19.86 41.83
N GLN A 246 10.84 20.06 43.11
CA GLN A 246 10.38 21.21 43.90
C GLN A 246 11.51 22.22 44.11
N ALA A 247 11.14 23.50 44.25
CA ALA A 247 12.12 24.55 44.45
C ALA A 247 12.66 24.58 45.89
N THR A 248 13.96 24.33 46.06
CA THR A 248 14.66 24.38 47.35
C THR A 248 15.93 25.24 47.30
N ALA A 249 16.55 25.50 48.44
CA ALA A 249 17.84 26.20 48.50
C ALA A 249 18.97 25.33 47.93
N GLU A 250 18.97 24.02 48.21
CA GLU A 250 19.96 23.06 47.73
C GLU A 250 19.93 22.94 46.21
N SER A 251 18.73 22.88 45.62
CA SER A 251 18.56 22.85 44.17
C SER A 251 18.98 24.15 43.49
N GLN A 252 18.88 25.30 44.19
CA GLN A 252 19.42 26.57 43.71
C GLN A 252 20.95 26.58 43.71
N VAL A 253 21.59 26.03 44.75
CA VAL A 253 23.05 25.86 44.81
C VAL A 253 23.53 24.93 43.69
N ALA A 254 22.89 23.78 43.50
CA ALA A 254 23.24 22.84 42.43
C ALA A 254 23.08 23.47 41.02
N LEU A 255 22.07 24.33 40.83
CA LEU A 255 21.88 25.07 39.59
C LEU A 255 23.01 26.09 39.35
N GLU A 256 23.43 26.79 40.39
CA GLU A 256 24.56 27.73 40.37
C GLU A 256 25.88 27.03 40.04
N GLU A 257 26.17 25.91 40.70
CA GLU A 257 27.35 25.08 40.42
C GLU A 257 27.35 24.54 38.99
N PHE A 258 26.18 24.24 38.43
CA PHE A 258 26.07 23.76 37.06
C PHE A 258 26.24 24.88 36.00
N LEU A 259 25.62 26.06 36.20
CA LEU A 259 25.58 27.10 35.15
C LEU A 259 26.64 28.20 35.32
N LEU A 260 26.98 28.63 36.53
CA LEU A 260 27.90 29.76 36.72
C LEU A 260 29.30 29.50 36.15
N PRO A 261 29.92 28.31 36.31
CA PRO A 261 31.23 28.05 35.70
C PRO A 261 31.18 28.22 34.19
N ARG A 262 30.10 27.75 33.55
CA ARG A 262 29.92 27.85 32.09
C ARG A 262 29.78 29.29 31.62
N VAL A 263 29.05 30.10 32.39
CA VAL A 263 28.88 31.54 32.12
C VAL A 263 30.22 32.27 32.24
N ARG A 264 30.98 32.02 33.32
CA ARG A 264 32.27 32.67 33.60
C ARG A 264 33.35 32.32 32.57
N LEU A 265 33.43 31.05 32.19
CA LEU A 265 34.41 30.55 31.21
C LEU A 265 33.99 30.78 29.75
N GLY A 266 32.79 31.30 29.52
CA GLY A 266 32.28 31.52 28.16
C GLY A 266 32.00 30.25 27.37
N THR A 267 31.86 29.09 28.05
CA THR A 267 31.58 27.81 27.38
C THR A 267 30.12 27.73 26.89
N PRO A 268 29.83 26.93 25.86
CA PRO A 268 28.47 26.69 25.39
C PRO A 268 27.49 26.27 26.48
N LEU A 269 26.26 26.77 26.42
CA LEU A 269 25.20 26.48 27.39
C LEU A 269 24.24 25.41 26.84
N PRO A 270 23.79 24.43 27.66
CA PRO A 270 22.84 23.42 27.22
C PRO A 270 21.58 24.05 26.63
N SER A 271 21.37 23.84 25.33
CA SER A 271 20.38 24.55 24.54
C SER A 271 19.53 23.61 23.69
N ILE A 272 18.34 24.07 23.30
CA ILE A 272 17.43 23.43 22.35
C ILE A 272 16.97 24.45 21.30
N ARG A 273 16.60 24.01 20.10
CA ARG A 273 16.05 24.86 19.04
C ARG A 273 14.53 24.93 19.10
N GLN A 274 14.02 26.11 19.44
CA GLN A 274 12.58 26.39 19.42
C GLN A 274 12.26 27.44 18.35
N LYS A 275 11.40 27.09 17.37
CA LYS A 275 10.98 27.99 16.27
C LYS A 275 12.17 28.65 15.54
N GLY A 276 13.24 27.89 15.31
CA GLY A 276 14.45 28.36 14.63
C GLY A 276 15.45 29.12 15.52
N ARG A 277 15.12 29.40 16.78
CA ARG A 277 15.99 30.10 17.75
C ARG A 277 16.50 29.15 18.83
N SER A 278 17.76 29.29 19.23
CA SER A 278 18.31 28.57 20.38
C SER A 278 17.74 29.14 21.67
N THR A 279 17.21 28.27 22.52
CA THR A 279 16.73 28.59 23.87
C THR A 279 17.34 27.61 24.87
N LEU A 280 17.27 27.94 26.15
CA LEU A 280 17.89 27.14 27.20
C LEU A 280 17.16 25.80 27.32
N ALA A 281 17.91 24.70 27.47
CA ALA A 281 17.38 23.35 27.68
C ALA A 281 16.82 23.19 29.11
N ARG A 282 15.80 23.98 29.46
CA ARG A 282 15.31 24.14 30.85
C ARG A 282 14.96 22.81 31.52
N THR A 283 14.26 21.93 30.82
CA THR A 283 13.87 20.61 31.35
C THR A 283 15.09 19.73 31.60
N TYR A 284 16.06 19.73 30.69
CA TYR A 284 17.30 18.97 30.84
C TYR A 284 18.10 19.46 32.05
N ILE A 285 18.29 20.79 32.15
CA ILE A 285 19.02 21.40 33.28
C ILE A 285 18.30 21.13 34.59
N ALA A 286 16.98 21.34 34.65
CA ALA A 286 16.15 21.06 35.82
C ALA A 286 16.34 19.61 36.28
N ALA A 287 16.27 18.65 35.36
CA ALA A 287 16.43 17.24 35.67
C ALA A 287 17.83 16.89 36.22
N LEU A 288 18.89 17.54 35.74
CA LEU A 288 20.25 17.28 36.19
C LEU A 288 20.59 17.94 37.53
N THR A 289 20.01 19.09 37.84
CA THR A 289 20.34 19.86 39.06
C THR A 289 19.34 19.66 40.19
N GLY A 290 18.23 18.96 39.95
CA GLY A 290 17.11 18.86 40.90
C GLY A 290 16.29 20.14 41.03
N ALA A 291 16.60 21.18 40.25
CA ALA A 291 15.87 22.45 40.29
C ALA A 291 14.51 22.35 39.59
N SER A 292 13.54 23.13 40.05
CA SER A 292 12.30 23.34 39.32
C SER A 292 12.55 24.13 38.03
N THR A 293 11.75 23.89 37.00
CA THR A 293 11.85 24.65 35.73
C THR A 293 11.68 26.16 35.91
N SER A 294 10.93 26.59 36.93
CA SER A 294 10.78 27.99 37.34
C SER A 294 12.05 28.58 37.95
N GLN A 295 12.81 27.82 38.77
CA GLN A 295 14.13 28.26 39.25
C GLN A 295 15.09 28.44 38.09
N VAL A 296 15.16 27.46 37.18
CA VAL A 296 16.01 27.55 35.97
C VAL A 296 15.66 28.80 35.16
N ASN A 297 14.35 29.07 34.97
CA ASN A 297 13.90 30.26 34.25
C ASN A 297 14.30 31.56 34.95
N ARG A 298 14.09 31.66 36.28
CA ARG A 298 14.47 32.85 37.07
C ARG A 298 15.98 33.08 37.03
N PHE A 299 16.76 32.02 37.17
CA PHE A 299 18.22 32.07 37.06
C PHE A 299 18.66 32.56 35.68
N ALA A 300 18.08 31.98 34.62
CA ALA A 300 18.38 32.37 33.25
C ALA A 300 18.09 33.85 32.97
N THR A 301 16.98 34.37 33.49
CA THR A 301 16.64 35.80 33.39
C THR A 301 17.61 36.67 34.19
N LYS A 302 17.89 36.32 35.45
CA LYS A 302 18.81 37.08 36.33
C LYS A 302 20.21 37.22 35.73
N HIS A 303 20.72 36.15 35.12
CA HIS A 303 22.05 36.11 34.52
C HIS A 303 22.04 36.41 33.00
N GLN A 304 20.91 36.86 32.45
CA GLN A 304 20.76 37.23 31.04
C GLN A 304 21.17 36.12 30.06
N LEU A 305 21.00 34.85 30.44
CA LEU A 305 21.48 33.71 29.66
C LEU A 305 20.82 33.62 28.29
N TYR A 306 19.57 34.06 28.15
CA TYR A 306 18.87 34.07 26.87
C TYR A 306 19.55 34.95 25.82
N GLY A 307 20.22 36.03 26.23
CA GLY A 307 21.01 36.86 25.32
C GLY A 307 22.29 36.18 24.83
N LEU A 308 22.85 35.26 25.64
CA LEU A 308 24.10 34.55 25.32
C LEU A 308 23.90 33.36 24.38
N LEU A 309 22.67 32.85 24.24
CA LEU A 309 22.38 31.62 23.50
C LEU A 309 22.47 31.76 21.98
N ALA A 310 22.45 32.98 21.45
CA ALA A 310 22.72 33.23 20.03
C ALA A 310 24.18 32.89 19.68
N ASP A 311 25.11 33.25 20.57
CA ASP A 311 26.55 33.12 20.34
C ASP A 311 27.15 31.85 20.96
N ARG A 312 26.45 31.24 21.94
CA ARG A 312 26.96 30.11 22.73
C ARG A 312 26.00 28.91 22.85
N PRO A 313 25.41 28.39 21.76
CA PRO A 313 24.57 27.20 21.83
C PRO A 313 25.41 25.95 22.14
N GLY A 314 25.04 25.20 23.18
CA GLY A 314 25.67 23.94 23.57
C GLY A 314 24.71 22.75 23.46
N THR A 315 25.29 21.55 23.35
CA THR A 315 24.56 20.28 23.33
C THR A 315 24.05 19.90 24.72
N SER A 316 23.05 19.03 24.73
CA SER A 316 22.40 18.47 25.91
C SER A 316 22.46 16.93 25.83
N PRO A 317 23.65 16.32 25.96
CA PRO A 317 23.85 14.88 25.76
C PRO A 317 23.03 14.04 26.73
N LEU A 318 22.33 13.03 26.20
CA LEU A 318 21.71 11.96 26.98
C LEU A 318 22.77 10.93 27.36
N ARG A 319 22.72 10.43 28.61
CA ARG A 319 23.68 9.48 29.15
C ARG A 319 23.32 8.04 28.76
N VAL A 320 23.38 7.74 27.47
CA VAL A 320 23.11 6.40 26.92
C VAL A 320 24.28 5.91 26.07
N PRO A 321 24.64 4.62 26.13
CA PRO A 321 25.69 4.08 25.26
C PRO A 321 25.21 4.05 23.81
N ILE A 322 26.11 4.40 22.88
CA ILE A 322 25.87 4.29 21.43
C ILE A 322 26.48 2.97 20.95
N ARG A 323 25.64 2.06 20.44
CA ARG A 323 26.05 0.74 19.95
C ARG A 323 26.05 0.66 18.43
N GLY A 324 25.18 1.42 17.76
CA GLY A 324 25.05 1.42 16.32
C GLY A 324 26.33 1.90 15.63
N GLN A 325 26.61 1.35 14.45
CA GLN A 325 27.83 1.68 13.71
C GLN A 325 27.55 1.96 12.23
N ILE A 326 28.36 2.85 11.66
CA ILE A 326 28.43 3.12 10.22
C ILE A 326 29.89 2.93 9.80
N GLY A 327 30.16 1.96 8.94
CA GLY A 327 31.53 1.68 8.48
C GLY A 327 32.49 1.36 9.63
N GLY A 328 32.02 0.66 10.67
CA GLY A 328 32.81 0.27 11.85
C GLY A 328 33.05 1.39 12.88
N LYS A 329 32.49 2.58 12.69
CA LYS A 329 32.55 3.69 13.65
C LYS A 329 31.18 3.91 14.29
N PRO A 330 31.11 4.33 15.57
CA PRO A 330 29.84 4.74 16.18
C PRO A 330 29.12 5.75 15.30
N TRP A 331 27.82 5.55 15.07
CA TRP A 331 27.05 6.43 14.19
C TRP A 331 26.85 7.83 14.77
N ARG A 332 26.95 7.95 16.11
CA ARG A 332 26.94 9.20 16.88
C ARG A 332 27.89 9.09 18.06
N GLU A 333 28.38 10.24 18.53
CA GLU A 333 29.09 10.31 19.81
C GLU A 333 28.11 10.23 20.99
N HIS A 334 27.00 10.96 20.88
CA HIS A 334 25.91 10.98 21.84
C HIS A 334 24.60 11.32 21.12
N ILE A 335 23.47 10.88 21.69
CA ILE A 335 22.15 11.38 21.26
C ILE A 335 21.79 12.59 22.11
N ASP A 336 21.48 13.70 21.46
CA ASP A 336 21.07 14.93 22.13
C ASP A 336 19.64 14.80 22.71
N PHE A 337 19.41 15.46 23.85
CA PHE A 337 18.10 15.55 24.46
C PHE A 337 17.06 16.02 23.44
N GLU A 338 17.34 17.05 22.63
CA GLU A 338 16.39 17.58 21.65
C GLU A 338 16.07 16.59 20.51
N GLU A 339 17.09 15.92 19.98
CA GLU A 339 16.95 15.12 18.77
C GLU A 339 16.26 13.77 18.98
N ALA A 340 16.22 13.25 20.22
CA ALA A 340 15.62 11.95 20.52
C ALA A 340 14.16 11.83 20.02
N ALA A 341 13.37 12.90 20.10
CA ALA A 341 11.98 12.91 19.59
C ALA A 341 11.90 12.87 18.05
N GLU A 342 12.86 13.49 17.36
CA GLU A 342 12.99 13.44 15.90
C GLU A 342 13.41 12.03 15.45
N LEU A 343 14.41 11.45 16.13
CA LEU A 343 14.89 10.09 15.86
C LEU A 343 13.79 9.03 16.08
N MET A 344 12.99 9.14 17.15
CA MET A 344 11.84 8.24 17.37
C MET A 344 10.81 8.31 16.25
N ARG A 345 10.55 9.51 15.72
CA ARG A 345 9.64 9.70 14.57
C ARG A 345 10.21 9.01 13.33
N HIS A 346 11.51 9.17 13.08
CA HIS A 346 12.18 8.56 11.94
C HIS A 346 12.30 7.04 12.07
N LEU A 347 12.53 6.51 13.27
CA LEU A 347 12.53 5.07 13.54
C LEU A 347 11.18 4.43 13.21
N GLY A 348 10.08 5.00 13.70
CA GLY A 348 8.74 4.53 13.33
C GLY A 348 8.46 4.66 11.83
N THR A 349 8.99 5.69 11.18
CA THR A 349 8.83 5.90 9.72
C THR A 349 9.62 4.88 8.90
N ALA A 350 10.86 4.58 9.28
CA ALA A 350 11.71 3.57 8.68
C ALA A 350 11.03 2.19 8.74
N ALA A 351 10.52 1.82 9.92
CA ALA A 351 9.77 0.58 10.09
C ALA A 351 8.52 0.51 9.18
N VAL A 352 7.78 1.62 9.03
CA VAL A 352 6.65 1.70 8.10
C VAL A 352 7.07 1.52 6.64
N ILE A 353 8.18 2.15 6.22
CA ILE A 353 8.71 1.99 4.85
C ILE A 353 9.03 0.52 4.57
N LEU A 354 9.70 -0.17 5.50
CA LEU A 354 10.02 -1.59 5.37
C LEU A 354 8.76 -2.44 5.29
N CYS A 355 7.80 -2.23 6.20
CA CYS A 355 6.53 -2.95 6.18
C CYS A 355 5.79 -2.74 4.85
N LEU A 356 5.65 -1.50 4.37
CA LEU A 356 4.93 -1.21 3.12
C LEU A 356 5.64 -1.81 1.89
N TYR A 357 6.95 -1.60 1.77
CA TYR A 357 7.67 -2.00 0.57
C TYR A 357 7.97 -3.50 0.52
N LEU A 358 8.40 -4.12 1.61
CA LEU A 358 8.87 -5.52 1.58
C LEU A 358 7.74 -6.55 1.71
N THR A 359 6.56 -6.16 2.19
CA THR A 359 5.39 -7.04 2.21
C THR A 359 4.44 -6.78 1.04
N GLY A 360 4.36 -5.51 0.61
CA GLY A 360 3.37 -5.02 -0.34
C GLY A 360 1.98 -4.84 0.27
N MET A 361 1.83 -4.90 1.60
CA MET A 361 0.57 -4.60 2.30
C MET A 361 0.01 -3.23 1.91
N ARG A 362 -1.32 -3.09 1.89
CA ARG A 362 -1.95 -1.78 1.69
C ARG A 362 -1.64 -0.89 2.90
N PRO A 363 -1.57 0.44 2.73
CA PRO A 363 -1.32 1.36 3.85
C PRO A 363 -2.26 1.13 5.05
N GLN A 364 -3.56 0.92 4.79
CA GLN A 364 -4.54 0.67 5.84
C GLN A 364 -4.32 -0.65 6.58
N GLU A 365 -3.80 -1.68 5.90
CA GLU A 365 -3.47 -2.97 6.52
C GLU A 365 -2.27 -2.81 7.48
N VAL A 366 -1.23 -2.07 7.06
CA VAL A 366 -0.09 -1.74 7.94
C VAL A 366 -0.50 -0.85 9.12
N GLN A 367 -1.36 0.14 8.88
CA GLN A 367 -1.93 0.99 9.93
C GLN A 367 -2.81 0.24 10.93
N GLY A 368 -3.41 -0.87 10.51
CA GLY A 368 -4.23 -1.75 11.35
C GLY A 368 -3.43 -2.79 12.15
N LEU A 369 -2.11 -2.89 11.97
CA LEU A 369 -1.29 -3.85 12.70
C LEU A 369 -1.25 -3.53 14.20
N ARG A 370 -1.30 -4.59 15.02
CA ARG A 370 -1.28 -4.53 16.47
C ARG A 370 -0.05 -5.25 17.02
N SER A 371 0.36 -4.90 18.24
CA SER A 371 1.40 -5.63 18.94
C SER A 371 1.01 -7.11 19.09
N GLY A 372 1.93 -8.02 18.74
CA GLY A 372 1.70 -9.46 18.65
C GLY A 372 1.20 -9.95 17.28
N CYS A 373 1.12 -9.08 16.25
CA CYS A 373 0.65 -9.47 14.92
C CYS A 373 1.57 -10.45 14.18
N CYS A 374 2.85 -10.51 14.54
CA CYS A 374 3.83 -11.41 13.91
C CYS A 374 4.44 -12.32 14.99
N PRO A 375 3.77 -13.40 15.42
CA PRO A 375 4.30 -14.30 16.44
C PRO A 375 5.54 -15.07 15.95
N GLU A 376 6.26 -15.70 16.88
CA GLU A 376 7.35 -16.60 16.54
C GLU A 376 6.82 -17.82 15.74
N PRO A 377 7.54 -18.26 14.70
CA PRO A 377 7.08 -19.33 13.85
C PRO A 377 7.07 -20.65 14.62
N GLN A 378 5.97 -21.39 14.49
CA GLN A 378 5.93 -22.77 14.98
C GLN A 378 6.74 -23.67 14.02
N PRO A 379 7.45 -24.69 14.53
CA PRO A 379 8.11 -25.67 13.69
C PRO A 379 7.09 -26.34 12.76
N THR A 380 7.50 -26.59 11.52
CA THR A 380 6.68 -27.38 10.59
C THR A 380 6.56 -28.83 11.09
N THR A 381 5.58 -29.58 10.58
CA THR A 381 5.39 -31.00 10.89
C THR A 381 6.64 -31.85 10.63
N ASP A 382 7.51 -31.39 9.74
CA ASP A 382 8.74 -32.06 9.33
C ASP A 382 9.98 -31.54 10.10
N GLY A 383 9.78 -30.73 11.15
CA GLY A 383 10.84 -30.18 12.00
C GLY A 383 11.61 -29.00 11.40
N ALA A 384 11.30 -28.56 10.18
CA ALA A 384 11.90 -27.37 9.58
C ALA A 384 11.37 -26.07 10.23
N ALA A 385 12.22 -25.04 10.26
CA ALA A 385 11.85 -23.72 10.78
C ALA A 385 10.62 -23.16 10.04
N GLY A 386 9.59 -22.77 10.78
CA GLY A 386 8.40 -22.15 10.21
C GLY A 386 8.71 -20.76 9.65
N ARG A 387 7.80 -20.25 8.82
CA ARG A 387 7.90 -18.88 8.28
C ARG A 387 7.29 -17.89 9.26
N HIS A 388 7.87 -16.70 9.38
CA HIS A 388 7.22 -15.60 10.08
C HIS A 388 5.98 -15.16 9.31
N LEU A 389 4.83 -15.14 9.99
CA LEU A 389 3.54 -14.79 9.41
C LEU A 389 2.94 -13.60 10.15
N ILE A 390 2.55 -12.57 9.40
CA ILE A 390 1.88 -11.38 9.92
C ILE A 390 0.38 -11.58 9.78
N ARG A 391 -0.31 -11.58 10.91
CA ARG A 391 -1.77 -11.57 11.02
C ARG A 391 -2.25 -10.13 10.91
N SER A 392 -3.09 -9.85 9.92
CA SER A 392 -3.57 -8.50 9.63
C SER A 392 -5.04 -8.52 9.23
N LYS A 393 -5.72 -7.39 9.41
CA LYS A 393 -7.04 -7.15 8.82
C LYS A 393 -6.94 -6.49 7.45
N HIS A 394 -7.87 -6.79 6.56
CA HIS A 394 -8.10 -5.99 5.37
C HIS A 394 -9.45 -5.26 5.44
N TYR A 395 -9.54 -4.16 4.72
CA TYR A 395 -10.69 -3.24 4.78
C TYR A 395 -11.33 -3.00 3.42
N LYS A 396 -10.65 -3.36 2.32
CA LYS A 396 -11.16 -3.16 0.96
C LYS A 396 -12.25 -4.20 0.68
N ASN A 397 -13.41 -3.72 0.24
CA ASN A 397 -14.55 -4.52 -0.20
C ASN A 397 -15.07 -5.51 0.86
N VAL A 398 -14.85 -5.23 2.14
CA VAL A 398 -15.39 -6.06 3.22
C VAL A 398 -16.86 -5.72 3.43
N THR A 399 -17.70 -6.72 3.28
CA THR A 399 -19.15 -6.62 3.45
C THR A 399 -19.71 -7.79 4.24
N ASP A 400 -20.83 -7.59 4.91
CA ASP A 400 -21.60 -8.69 5.50
C ASP A 400 -22.40 -9.48 4.44
N GLU A 401 -23.13 -10.50 4.87
CA GLU A 401 -23.97 -11.35 4.02
C GLU A 401 -25.05 -10.54 3.25
N ASP A 402 -25.44 -9.39 3.78
CA ASP A 402 -26.41 -8.47 3.20
C ASP A 402 -25.77 -7.43 2.25
N GLY A 403 -24.44 -7.47 2.07
CA GLY A 403 -23.69 -6.53 1.23
C GLY A 403 -23.44 -5.16 1.88
N ASN A 404 -23.62 -5.01 3.20
CA ASN A 404 -23.33 -3.78 3.92
C ASN A 404 -21.84 -3.65 4.20
N HIS A 405 -21.30 -2.44 4.07
CA HIS A 405 -19.90 -2.18 4.38
C HIS A 405 -19.57 -2.43 5.87
N ILE A 406 -18.56 -3.27 6.13
CA ILE A 406 -18.03 -3.51 7.48
C ILE A 406 -16.79 -2.63 7.69
N SER A 407 -16.94 -1.63 8.55
CA SER A 407 -15.87 -0.65 8.85
C SER A 407 -14.70 -1.26 9.62
N ALA A 408 -14.96 -2.26 10.46
CA ALA A 408 -13.93 -2.93 11.28
C ALA A 408 -12.92 -3.73 10.44
N GLY A 409 -13.24 -3.99 9.17
CA GLY A 409 -12.50 -4.92 8.33
C GLY A 409 -12.64 -6.36 8.79
N GLU A 410 -12.06 -7.27 8.03
CA GLU A 410 -12.04 -8.70 8.33
C GLU A 410 -10.61 -9.20 8.47
N ASP A 411 -10.42 -10.23 9.28
CA ASP A 411 -9.14 -10.89 9.40
C ASP A 411 -8.81 -11.59 8.08
N ARG A 412 -7.59 -11.38 7.61
CA ARG A 412 -7.16 -11.97 6.35
C ARG A 412 -7.00 -13.48 6.54
N GLU A 413 -7.69 -14.27 5.71
CA GLU A 413 -7.65 -15.73 5.72
C GLU A 413 -6.22 -16.28 5.57
N VAL A 414 -5.44 -15.70 4.63
CA VAL A 414 -4.04 -16.08 4.39
C VAL A 414 -3.11 -14.99 4.96
N PRO A 415 -2.39 -15.24 6.07
CA PRO A 415 -1.44 -14.29 6.64
C PRO A 415 -0.35 -13.85 5.66
N TRP A 416 0.25 -12.68 5.89
CA TRP A 416 1.37 -12.22 5.07
C TRP A 416 2.66 -12.93 5.48
N ALA A 417 3.41 -13.47 4.53
CA ALA A 417 4.76 -13.95 4.80
C ALA A 417 5.71 -12.76 5.02
N ALA A 418 6.47 -12.79 6.12
CA ALA A 418 7.46 -11.78 6.46
C ALA A 418 8.88 -12.30 6.27
N ILE A 419 9.75 -11.42 5.78
CA ILE A 419 11.20 -11.62 5.76
C ILE A 419 11.84 -10.89 6.94
N THR A 420 13.08 -11.26 7.30
CA THR A 420 13.78 -10.77 8.50
C THR A 420 13.71 -9.25 8.73
N PRO A 421 13.98 -8.38 7.74
CA PRO A 421 13.89 -6.92 7.97
C PRO A 421 12.49 -6.43 8.38
N VAL A 422 11.43 -7.10 7.90
CA VAL A 422 10.05 -6.78 8.29
C VAL A 422 9.77 -7.25 9.72
N VAL A 423 10.29 -8.43 10.10
CA VAL A 423 10.16 -8.93 11.46
C VAL A 423 10.84 -7.97 12.44
N HIS A 424 12.06 -7.54 12.14
CA HIS A 424 12.76 -6.54 12.96
C HIS A 424 11.98 -5.22 13.06
N ALA A 425 11.44 -4.73 11.92
CA ALA A 425 10.62 -3.52 11.91
C ALA A 425 9.38 -3.65 12.82
N ILE A 426 8.70 -4.79 12.78
CA ILE A 426 7.55 -5.06 13.66
C ILE A 426 7.98 -5.12 15.12
N ARG A 427 9.07 -5.83 15.45
CA ARG A 427 9.60 -5.92 16.82
C ARG A 427 9.99 -4.56 17.39
N VAL A 428 10.57 -3.68 16.57
CA VAL A 428 10.86 -2.29 16.96
C VAL A 428 9.57 -1.52 17.25
N LEU A 429 8.56 -1.62 16.38
CA LEU A 429 7.27 -0.96 16.60
C LEU A 429 6.53 -1.51 17.84
N GLU A 430 6.63 -2.81 18.11
CA GLU A 430 6.09 -3.47 19.31
C GLU A 430 6.69 -2.89 20.59
N ARG A 431 7.97 -2.50 20.58
CA ARG A 431 8.63 -1.84 21.72
C ARG A 431 8.19 -0.39 21.94
N MET A 432 7.48 0.21 20.98
CA MET A 432 6.99 1.60 21.08
C MET A 432 5.58 1.69 21.69
N VAL A 433 4.88 0.57 21.83
CA VAL A 433 3.47 0.52 22.23
C VAL A 433 3.21 -0.61 23.23
N PRO A 434 2.15 -0.53 24.05
CA PRO A 434 1.73 -1.65 24.90
C PRO A 434 1.26 -2.87 24.10
N ASP A 435 1.23 -4.03 24.76
CA ASP A 435 0.69 -5.26 24.17
C ASP A 435 -0.77 -5.11 23.71
N GLY A 436 -1.08 -5.65 22.53
CA GLY A 436 -2.41 -5.55 21.90
C GLY A 436 -2.77 -4.17 21.30
N GLU A 437 -2.00 -3.12 21.57
CA GLU A 437 -2.22 -1.77 21.01
C GLU A 437 -1.82 -1.70 19.52
N LEU A 438 -2.31 -0.70 18.79
CA LEU A 438 -1.91 -0.45 17.41
C LEU A 438 -0.42 -0.08 17.33
N LEU A 439 0.34 -0.76 16.47
CA LEU A 439 1.77 -0.47 16.26
C LEU A 439 2.03 0.98 15.85
N LEU A 440 1.09 1.57 15.11
CA LEU A 440 1.12 2.96 14.66
C LEU A 440 0.12 3.83 15.41
N SER A 441 -0.17 3.52 16.68
CA SER A 441 -1.07 4.32 17.52
C SER A 441 -0.66 5.79 17.54
N ALA A 442 -1.56 6.68 17.12
CA ALA A 442 -1.26 8.11 17.02
C ALA A 442 -0.87 8.71 18.38
N ARG A 443 -1.41 8.15 19.48
CA ARG A 443 -1.07 8.51 20.85
C ARG A 443 0.38 8.20 21.21
N HIS A 444 0.85 7.00 20.88
CA HIS A 444 2.21 6.56 21.21
C HIS A 444 3.27 7.12 20.26
N HIS A 445 2.86 7.53 19.06
CA HIS A 445 3.73 8.17 18.07
C HIS A 445 3.73 9.71 18.16
N ALA A 446 3.23 10.29 19.25
CA ALA A 446 3.16 11.73 19.51
C ALA A 446 4.34 12.23 20.38
N PHE A 447 5.57 12.12 19.87
CA PHE A 447 6.80 12.40 20.65
C PHE A 447 7.04 13.88 20.99
N ALA A 448 6.54 14.81 20.17
CA ALA A 448 6.81 16.26 20.33
C ALA A 448 5.64 17.02 20.98
N SER A 449 4.41 16.48 20.91
CA SER A 449 3.22 17.10 21.46
C SER A 449 2.17 16.00 21.71
N PRO A 450 2.02 15.52 22.95
CA PRO A 450 0.99 14.56 23.30
C PRO A 450 -0.40 15.20 23.08
N GLY A 451 -1.03 14.89 21.96
CA GLY A 451 -2.40 15.30 21.64
C GLY A 451 -3.35 14.12 21.70
N GLY A 452 -4.63 14.38 21.98
CA GLY A 452 -5.72 13.40 22.00
C GLY A 452 -6.08 12.85 20.62
N HIS A 453 -5.10 12.30 19.90
CA HIS A 453 -5.30 11.66 18.61
C HIS A 453 -5.72 10.21 18.80
N HIS A 454 -6.86 9.84 18.22
CA HIS A 454 -7.42 8.49 18.29
C HIS A 454 -7.06 7.65 17.06
N GLY A 455 -6.87 6.35 17.27
CA GLY A 455 -6.58 5.37 16.22
C GLY A 455 -5.12 5.39 15.77
N ALA A 456 -4.89 4.94 14.53
CA ALA A 456 -3.57 4.90 13.93
C ALA A 456 -3.18 6.26 13.32
N LEU A 457 -1.86 6.47 13.14
CA LEU A 457 -1.32 7.56 12.35
C LEU A 457 -1.98 7.60 10.97
N LYS A 458 -2.47 8.78 10.57
CA LYS A 458 -3.23 8.93 9.33
C LYS A 458 -2.31 9.01 8.12
N GLY A 459 -2.85 8.67 6.94
CA GLY A 459 -2.02 8.55 5.74
C GLY A 459 -1.31 9.83 5.31
N GLY A 460 -1.97 10.99 5.48
CA GLY A 460 -1.33 12.29 5.23
C GLY A 460 -0.13 12.54 6.16
N SER A 461 -0.26 12.19 7.45
CA SER A 461 0.83 12.31 8.43
C SER A 461 1.97 11.34 8.16
N LEU A 462 1.69 10.13 7.67
CA LEU A 462 2.74 9.17 7.30
C LEU A 462 3.48 9.61 6.03
N ASN A 463 2.79 10.14 5.03
CA ASN A 463 3.44 10.71 3.85
C ASN A 463 4.36 11.89 4.22
N ASP A 464 3.90 12.83 5.06
CA ASP A 464 4.74 13.94 5.56
C ASP A 464 5.98 13.41 6.34
N ARG A 465 5.79 12.38 7.15
CA ARG A 465 6.90 11.73 7.87
C ARG A 465 7.92 11.09 6.94
N ILE A 466 7.49 10.45 5.86
CA ILE A 466 8.38 9.86 4.84
C ILE A 466 9.22 10.95 4.17
N GLU A 467 8.60 12.05 3.73
CA GLU A 467 9.32 13.18 3.14
C GLU A 467 10.32 13.80 4.12
N ARG A 468 9.92 13.98 5.39
CA ARG A 468 10.82 14.45 6.45
C ARG A 468 11.97 13.47 6.72
N PHE A 469 11.72 12.17 6.64
CA PHE A 469 12.76 11.15 6.77
C PHE A 469 13.78 11.25 5.64
N VAL A 470 13.33 11.46 4.40
CA VAL A 470 14.21 11.68 3.25
C VAL A 470 15.08 12.92 3.42
N VAL A 471 14.49 14.04 3.86
CA VAL A 471 15.25 15.27 4.16
C VAL A 471 16.28 15.03 5.25
N TRP A 472 15.91 14.34 6.33
CA TRP A 472 16.81 13.98 7.42
C TRP A 472 17.96 13.09 6.91
N VAL A 473 17.64 12.06 6.12
CA VAL A 473 18.61 11.12 5.53
C VAL A 473 19.62 11.86 4.67
N ASN A 474 19.17 12.78 3.81
CA ASN A 474 20.07 13.53 2.93
C ASN A 474 21.00 14.46 3.71
N ARG A 475 20.51 15.08 4.78
CA ARG A 475 21.33 15.88 5.70
C ARG A 475 22.41 15.02 6.38
N GLU A 476 22.04 13.86 6.89
CA GLU A 476 22.94 12.97 7.63
C GLU A 476 23.93 12.24 6.72
N ALA A 477 23.50 11.81 5.54
CA ALA A 477 24.39 11.26 4.53
C ALA A 477 25.47 12.27 4.14
N THR A 478 25.12 13.55 4.02
CA THR A 478 26.07 14.63 3.73
C THR A 478 27.03 14.87 4.89
N SER A 479 26.54 14.96 6.13
CA SER A 479 27.39 15.22 7.31
C SER A 479 28.39 14.08 7.56
N LEU A 480 28.03 12.84 7.22
CA LEU A 480 28.87 11.65 7.37
C LEU A 480 29.76 11.36 6.17
N GLY A 481 29.75 12.20 5.13
CA GLY A 481 30.54 12.00 3.91
C GLY A 481 30.05 10.83 3.03
N LEU A 482 28.81 10.38 3.22
CA LEU A 482 28.15 9.30 2.48
C LEU A 482 27.29 9.85 1.33
N SER A 483 27.81 10.78 0.53
CA SER A 483 27.06 11.46 -0.54
C SER A 483 26.43 10.50 -1.57
N ARG A 484 27.01 9.32 -1.80
CA ARG A 484 26.43 8.28 -2.67
C ARG A 484 25.19 7.58 -2.08
N GLN A 485 24.88 7.80 -0.80
CA GLN A 485 23.72 7.26 -0.10
C GLN A 485 22.63 8.32 0.14
N THR A 486 22.70 9.48 -0.51
CA THR A 486 21.58 10.43 -0.54
C THR A 486 20.46 9.88 -1.40
N VAL A 487 19.22 10.09 -0.97
CA VAL A 487 18.01 9.78 -1.72
C VAL A 487 17.74 10.94 -2.70
N PRO A 488 17.86 10.74 -4.03
CA PRO A 488 17.54 11.77 -5.01
C PRO A 488 16.04 12.07 -5.05
N GLU A 489 15.67 13.18 -5.68
CA GLU A 489 14.27 13.46 -6.01
C GLU A 489 13.74 12.43 -7.01
N ASP A 490 12.51 11.96 -6.80
CA ASP A 490 11.88 11.01 -7.70
C ASP A 490 11.22 11.74 -8.89
N PRO A 491 11.49 11.31 -10.15
CA PRO A 491 11.00 11.99 -11.34
C PRO A 491 9.47 11.98 -11.49
N HIS A 492 8.77 11.13 -10.73
CA HIS A 492 7.31 11.00 -10.75
C HIS A 492 6.64 11.62 -9.50
N GLY A 493 7.38 12.44 -8.74
CA GLY A 493 6.87 13.22 -7.62
C GLY A 493 7.07 12.57 -6.26
N ALA A 494 6.29 13.00 -5.28
CA ALA A 494 6.47 12.63 -3.87
C ALA A 494 6.47 11.11 -3.61
N ILE A 495 7.17 10.69 -2.55
CA ILE A 495 7.30 9.30 -2.11
C ILE A 495 6.11 8.96 -1.20
N GLY A 496 4.94 8.80 -1.82
CA GLY A 496 3.71 8.44 -1.11
C GLY A 496 3.61 6.94 -0.79
N MET A 497 2.94 6.60 0.32
CA MET A 497 2.78 5.20 0.76
C MET A 497 2.18 4.27 -0.31
N SER A 498 1.28 4.78 -1.16
CA SER A 498 0.65 4.00 -2.23
C SER A 498 1.63 3.54 -3.32
N ARG A 499 2.77 4.25 -3.48
CA ARG A 499 3.80 3.92 -4.47
C ARG A 499 4.62 2.70 -4.06
N PHE A 500 4.80 2.40 -2.77
CA PHE A 500 5.58 1.24 -2.32
C PHE A 500 4.99 -0.09 -2.79
N ARG A 501 3.68 -0.30 -2.55
CA ARG A 501 2.97 -1.50 -3.01
C ARG A 501 3.07 -1.65 -4.53
N ARG A 502 2.90 -0.56 -5.26
CA ARG A 502 3.03 -0.54 -6.72
C ARG A 502 4.44 -0.94 -7.18
N THR A 503 5.45 -0.39 -6.53
CA THR A 503 6.87 -0.62 -6.84
C THR A 503 7.25 -2.08 -6.59
N LEU A 504 6.86 -2.64 -5.44
CA LEU A 504 7.10 -4.05 -5.17
C LEU A 504 6.40 -4.96 -6.18
N ALA A 505 5.13 -4.67 -6.49
CA ALA A 505 4.39 -5.43 -7.50
C ALA A 505 5.08 -5.39 -8.87
N TRP A 506 5.55 -4.22 -9.28
CA TRP A 506 6.33 -4.03 -10.50
C TRP A 506 7.61 -4.88 -10.52
N HIS A 507 8.31 -5.01 -9.39
CA HIS A 507 9.50 -5.86 -9.27
C HIS A 507 9.18 -7.36 -9.28
N ILE A 508 8.19 -7.81 -8.51
CA ILE A 508 7.84 -9.24 -8.42
C ILE A 508 7.29 -9.74 -9.76
N ALA A 509 6.46 -8.96 -10.45
CA ALA A 509 5.87 -9.33 -11.73
C ALA A 509 6.91 -9.66 -12.83
N ARG A 510 8.14 -9.14 -12.71
CA ARG A 510 9.26 -9.36 -13.64
C ARG A 510 10.10 -10.60 -13.34
N ARG A 511 9.70 -11.40 -12.35
CA ARG A 511 10.38 -12.66 -12.00
C ARG A 511 9.59 -13.83 -12.59
N PRO A 512 10.25 -14.94 -12.96
CA PRO A 512 9.56 -16.18 -13.32
C PRO A 512 8.57 -16.60 -12.22
N GLY A 513 7.32 -16.88 -12.59
CA GLY A 513 6.24 -17.19 -11.63
C GLY A 513 5.73 -15.99 -10.80
N GLY A 514 6.24 -14.78 -11.05
CA GLY A 514 5.99 -13.57 -10.26
C GLY A 514 4.53 -13.12 -10.24
N LEU A 515 3.78 -13.30 -11.33
CA LEU A 515 2.35 -12.97 -11.38
C LEU A 515 1.52 -13.86 -10.45
N VAL A 516 1.85 -15.16 -10.36
CA VAL A 516 1.21 -16.11 -9.45
C VAL A 516 1.59 -15.78 -8.00
N ALA A 517 2.87 -15.50 -7.75
CA ALA A 517 3.33 -15.06 -6.43
C ALA A 517 2.62 -13.77 -5.97
N LEU A 518 2.42 -12.80 -6.87
CA LEU A 518 1.65 -11.59 -6.58
C LEU A 518 0.19 -11.89 -6.26
N ALA A 519 -0.45 -12.78 -7.01
CA ALA A 519 -1.83 -13.14 -6.77
C ALA A 519 -2.04 -13.80 -5.41
N ILE A 520 -1.12 -14.68 -5.00
CA ILE A 520 -1.14 -15.30 -3.66
C ILE A 520 -0.87 -14.24 -2.59
N GLN A 521 0.26 -13.53 -2.69
CA GLN A 521 0.70 -12.56 -1.70
C GLN A 521 -0.33 -11.43 -1.52
N TYR A 522 -0.96 -10.94 -2.61
CA TYR A 522 -1.92 -9.84 -2.53
C TYR A 522 -3.37 -10.28 -2.28
N GLY A 523 -3.66 -11.59 -2.26
CA GLY A 523 -5.01 -12.12 -2.05
C GLY A 523 -5.93 -11.87 -3.26
N HIS A 524 -5.36 -12.01 -4.45
CA HIS A 524 -5.95 -11.71 -5.75
C HIS A 524 -5.98 -12.98 -6.64
N MET A 525 -6.35 -14.13 -6.08
CA MET A 525 -6.38 -15.40 -6.84
C MET A 525 -7.41 -15.37 -7.98
N ARG A 526 -8.56 -14.73 -7.78
CA ARG A 526 -9.59 -14.53 -8.82
C ARG A 526 -9.08 -13.72 -10.02
N THR A 527 -7.99 -12.98 -9.83
CA THR A 527 -7.37 -12.05 -10.79
C THR A 527 -6.35 -12.74 -11.71
N VAL A 528 -5.88 -13.95 -11.36
CA VAL A 528 -5.08 -14.81 -12.27
C VAL A 528 -5.97 -15.47 -13.33
N LEU A 529 -7.25 -15.70 -12.98
CA LEU A 529 -8.24 -16.32 -13.86
C LEU A 529 -8.96 -15.29 -14.77
N ASP A 530 -8.91 -14.00 -14.42
CA ASP A 530 -9.52 -12.92 -15.19
C ASP A 530 -8.42 -11.96 -15.71
N ALA A 531 -8.03 -12.14 -16.97
CA ALA A 531 -6.92 -11.43 -17.63
C ALA A 531 -7.06 -9.89 -17.65
N ARG A 532 -8.23 -9.33 -17.31
CA ARG A 532 -8.50 -7.89 -17.34
C ARG A 532 -7.98 -7.14 -16.11
N THR A 533 -7.91 -7.75 -14.92
CA THR A 533 -7.53 -7.05 -13.67
C THR A 533 -6.11 -7.35 -13.15
N SER A 534 -5.47 -8.46 -13.57
CA SER A 534 -4.05 -8.73 -13.29
C SER A 534 -3.11 -7.91 -14.19
N SER A 535 -3.67 -7.32 -15.24
CA SER A 535 -3.05 -6.52 -16.28
C SER A 535 -2.33 -5.25 -15.78
N GLY A 536 -2.73 -4.72 -14.62
CA GLY A 536 -2.19 -3.47 -14.13
C GLY A 536 -0.79 -3.57 -13.54
N TYR A 537 -0.44 -4.64 -12.83
CA TYR A 537 0.77 -4.70 -11.96
C TYR A 537 2.12 -4.76 -12.71
N GLY A 538 2.13 -5.24 -13.96
CA GLY A 538 3.34 -5.35 -14.78
C GLY A 538 3.68 -4.13 -15.66
N SER A 539 2.72 -3.22 -15.91
CA SER A 539 2.86 -2.15 -16.92
C SER A 539 3.41 -0.82 -16.37
N ARG A 540 4.18 -0.10 -17.21
CA ARG A 540 4.49 1.35 -17.05
C ARG A 540 3.72 2.22 -18.07
N SER A 541 2.91 1.62 -18.94
CA SER A 541 2.12 2.34 -19.94
C SER A 541 0.74 2.68 -19.39
N ARG A 542 0.27 3.90 -19.69
CA ARG A 542 -1.13 4.31 -19.47
C ARG A 542 -2.12 3.54 -20.36
N SER A 543 -1.61 2.85 -21.39
CA SER A 543 -2.36 1.94 -22.26
C SER A 543 -1.90 0.50 -22.03
N GLY A 544 -2.74 -0.33 -21.41
CA GLY A 544 -2.81 -1.80 -21.51
C GLY A 544 -1.53 -2.65 -21.40
N ILE A 545 -1.63 -3.76 -20.65
CA ILE A 545 -0.53 -4.72 -20.41
C ILE A 545 0.07 -5.35 -21.70
N HIS A 546 -0.66 -5.35 -22.82
CA HIS A 546 -0.20 -5.94 -24.08
C HIS A 546 1.14 -5.37 -24.56
N SER A 547 1.29 -4.03 -24.52
CA SER A 547 2.52 -3.38 -24.96
C SER A 547 3.74 -3.65 -24.05
N VAL A 548 3.51 -3.99 -22.78
CA VAL A 548 4.58 -4.26 -21.81
C VAL A 548 4.92 -5.75 -21.75
N LEU A 549 3.92 -6.63 -21.84
CA LEU A 549 4.15 -8.06 -22.05
C LEU A 549 4.93 -8.30 -23.34
N ASP A 550 4.65 -7.56 -24.42
CA ASP A 550 5.40 -7.68 -25.67
C ASP A 550 6.87 -7.28 -25.48
N VAL A 551 7.16 -6.24 -24.69
CA VAL A 551 8.54 -5.81 -24.42
C VAL A 551 9.29 -6.82 -23.55
N GLU A 552 8.69 -7.27 -22.45
CA GLU A 552 9.30 -8.25 -21.54
C GLU A 552 9.48 -9.61 -22.23
N THR A 553 8.49 -10.07 -23.00
CA THR A 553 8.59 -11.29 -23.81
C THR A 553 9.68 -11.16 -24.87
N ALA A 554 9.81 -9.98 -25.51
CA ALA A 554 10.88 -9.72 -26.47
C ALA A 554 12.27 -9.74 -25.83
N LEU A 555 12.41 -9.19 -24.62
CA LEU A 555 13.67 -9.21 -23.86
C LEU A 555 14.02 -10.62 -23.39
N ALA A 556 13.07 -11.36 -22.83
CA ALA A 556 13.28 -12.75 -22.42
C ALA A 556 13.68 -13.65 -23.60
N ALA A 557 13.10 -13.41 -24.78
CA ALA A 557 13.49 -14.12 -25.99
C ALA A 557 14.89 -13.71 -26.50
N ALA A 558 15.24 -12.42 -26.44
CA ALA A 558 16.58 -11.95 -26.77
C ALA A 558 17.65 -12.50 -25.82
N ASP A 559 17.37 -12.55 -24.52
CA ASP A 559 18.24 -13.15 -23.52
C ASP A 559 18.40 -14.66 -23.72
N THR A 560 17.33 -15.34 -24.12
CA THR A 560 17.37 -16.77 -24.46
C THR A 560 18.28 -17.01 -25.67
N ALA A 561 18.18 -16.17 -26.70
CA ALA A 561 19.05 -16.21 -27.87
C ALA A 561 20.52 -15.92 -27.51
N ALA A 562 20.77 -14.93 -26.65
CA ALA A 562 22.12 -14.60 -26.17
C ALA A 562 22.73 -15.76 -25.36
N ARG A 563 21.98 -16.33 -24.40
CA ARG A 563 22.43 -17.51 -23.63
C ARG A 563 22.70 -18.71 -24.53
N LEU A 564 21.89 -18.94 -25.55
CA LEU A 564 22.13 -20.02 -26.51
C LEU A 564 23.41 -19.78 -27.31
N SER A 565 23.64 -18.54 -27.76
CA SER A 565 24.88 -18.15 -28.45
C SER A 565 26.12 -18.38 -27.57
N ASP A 566 26.06 -17.98 -26.29
CA ASP A 566 27.16 -18.17 -25.34
C ASP A 566 27.45 -19.66 -25.08
N ARG A 567 26.41 -20.48 -24.91
CA ARG A 567 26.55 -21.93 -24.73
C ARG A 567 27.17 -22.61 -25.96
N MET A 568 26.75 -22.20 -27.15
CA MET A 568 27.33 -22.70 -28.40
C MET A 568 28.80 -22.26 -28.55
N ALA A 569 29.14 -21.04 -28.14
CA ALA A 569 30.52 -20.55 -28.14
C ALA A 569 31.40 -21.31 -27.14
N SER A 570 30.86 -21.74 -26.00
CA SER A 570 31.54 -22.63 -25.04
C SER A 570 31.62 -24.10 -25.49
N GLY A 571 31.10 -24.43 -26.68
CA GLY A 571 31.20 -25.77 -27.27
C GLY A 571 30.04 -26.70 -26.96
N GLU A 572 28.94 -26.22 -26.37
CA GLU A 572 27.74 -27.06 -26.20
C GLU A 572 27.16 -27.46 -27.57
N LYS A 573 26.79 -28.73 -27.69
CA LYS A 573 26.10 -29.26 -28.86
C LYS A 573 24.61 -29.00 -28.76
N ILE A 574 23.95 -29.01 -29.92
CA ILE A 574 22.53 -28.69 -30.05
C ILE A 574 21.82 -29.77 -30.86
N SER A 575 20.61 -30.13 -30.47
CA SER A 575 19.78 -31.10 -31.19
C SER A 575 18.31 -30.65 -31.26
N GLY A 576 17.54 -31.34 -32.11
CA GLY A 576 16.11 -31.13 -32.29
C GLY A 576 15.74 -30.58 -33.67
N PRO A 577 14.47 -30.74 -34.09
CA PRO A 577 14.00 -30.40 -35.44
C PRO A 577 14.14 -28.92 -35.79
N ALA A 578 14.23 -28.03 -34.79
CA ALA A 578 14.39 -26.60 -35.00
C ALA A 578 15.82 -26.08 -34.77
N ALA A 579 16.80 -26.97 -34.56
CA ALA A 579 18.17 -26.58 -34.20
C ALA A 579 18.79 -25.57 -35.18
N ARG A 580 18.69 -25.80 -36.50
CA ARG A 580 19.21 -24.85 -37.52
C ARG A 580 18.57 -23.45 -37.40
N ARG A 581 17.25 -23.37 -37.17
CA ARG A 581 16.55 -22.09 -36.99
C ARG A 581 17.01 -21.38 -35.72
N ALA A 582 17.17 -22.11 -34.62
CA ALA A 582 17.64 -21.54 -33.37
C ALA A 582 19.09 -21.03 -33.44
N VAL A 583 19.97 -21.75 -34.16
CA VAL A 583 21.34 -21.30 -34.44
C VAL A 583 21.33 -19.99 -35.24
N ALA A 584 20.55 -19.92 -36.32
CA ALA A 584 20.43 -18.71 -37.13
C ALA A 584 19.80 -17.53 -36.36
N ALA A 585 18.80 -17.80 -35.51
CA ALA A 585 18.18 -16.80 -34.65
C ALA A 585 19.15 -16.28 -33.57
N ALA A 586 19.91 -17.17 -32.93
CA ALA A 586 20.90 -16.79 -31.92
C ALA A 586 22.05 -15.96 -32.52
N ALA A 587 22.44 -16.22 -33.77
CA ALA A 587 23.48 -15.45 -34.46
C ALA A 587 23.04 -14.04 -34.88
N THR A 588 21.74 -13.83 -35.13
CA THR A 588 21.21 -12.57 -35.67
C THR A 588 20.49 -11.71 -34.64
N THR A 589 20.18 -12.25 -33.46
CA THR A 589 19.50 -11.53 -32.38
C THR A 589 20.49 -10.63 -31.63
N PRO A 590 20.23 -9.31 -31.50
CA PRO A 590 21.09 -8.40 -30.77
C PRO A 590 21.26 -8.82 -29.31
N ARG A 591 22.50 -8.81 -28.80
CA ARG A 591 22.79 -9.05 -27.38
C ARG A 591 22.29 -7.89 -26.52
N PHE A 592 21.60 -8.21 -25.43
CA PHE A 592 21.14 -7.26 -24.42
C PHE A 592 22.03 -7.34 -23.17
N GLU A 593 23.09 -6.52 -23.13
CA GLU A 593 24.02 -6.46 -21.98
C GLU A 593 23.52 -5.51 -20.87
N GLY A 594 22.27 -5.69 -20.41
CA GLY A 594 21.72 -4.90 -19.29
C GLY A 594 21.61 -3.39 -19.53
N ARG A 595 21.67 -2.93 -20.78
CA ARG A 595 21.46 -1.50 -21.13
C ARG A 595 19.98 -1.13 -21.08
N ILE A 596 19.73 0.13 -20.68
CA ILE A 596 18.41 0.76 -20.63
C ILE A 596 17.67 0.55 -21.96
N VAL A 597 16.47 -0.02 -21.91
CA VAL A 597 15.60 -0.24 -23.07
C VAL A 597 15.18 1.13 -23.63
N PRO A 598 15.63 1.53 -24.84
CA PRO A 598 15.24 2.81 -25.40
C PRO A 598 13.73 2.80 -25.72
N ALA A 599 13.05 3.95 -25.59
CA ALA A 599 11.63 4.09 -25.96
C ALA A 599 11.32 3.69 -27.43
N LYS A 600 12.35 3.58 -28.28
CA LYS A 600 12.25 3.07 -29.66
C LYS A 600 12.11 1.54 -29.73
N PHE A 601 12.69 0.80 -28.78
CA PHE A 601 12.54 -0.66 -28.67
C PHE A 601 11.17 -1.04 -28.12
N ALA A 602 10.69 -0.29 -27.12
CA ALA A 602 9.33 -0.48 -26.59
C ALA A 602 8.25 -0.41 -27.68
N ARG A 603 8.43 0.50 -28.66
CA ARG A 603 7.56 0.65 -29.84
C ARG A 603 7.71 -0.45 -30.89
N LYS A 604 8.79 -1.24 -30.85
CA LYS A 604 9.12 -2.26 -31.85
C LYS A 604 9.02 -3.71 -31.32
N ALA A 605 8.73 -3.90 -30.03
CA ALA A 605 8.69 -5.21 -29.41
C ALA A 605 7.64 -6.15 -30.01
N ALA A 606 6.42 -5.65 -30.27
CA ALA A 606 5.40 -6.42 -30.97
C ALA A 606 5.87 -6.90 -32.37
N ALA A 607 6.56 -6.03 -33.12
CA ALA A 607 7.13 -6.38 -34.43
C ALA A 607 8.35 -7.32 -34.33
N PHE A 608 9.03 -7.37 -33.18
CA PHE A 608 10.07 -8.36 -32.90
C PHE A 608 9.44 -9.74 -32.61
N LEU A 609 8.37 -9.79 -31.81
CA LEU A 609 7.66 -11.02 -31.48
C LEU A 609 6.85 -11.59 -32.65
N ALA A 610 6.37 -10.75 -33.56
CA ALA A 610 5.65 -11.18 -34.76
C ALA A 610 6.52 -11.94 -35.79
N ARG A 611 7.82 -12.14 -35.53
CA ARG A 611 8.74 -12.85 -36.43
C ARG A 611 8.60 -14.36 -36.28
N ASP A 612 7.81 -14.96 -37.15
CA ASP A 612 7.58 -16.39 -37.16
C ASP A 612 8.87 -17.20 -37.37
N GLY A 613 9.10 -18.20 -36.53
CA GLY A 613 10.25 -19.12 -36.62
C GLY A 613 11.59 -18.60 -36.13
N VAL A 614 11.68 -17.33 -35.71
CA VAL A 614 12.95 -16.68 -35.31
C VAL A 614 13.01 -16.41 -33.80
N VAL A 615 11.88 -16.23 -33.13
CA VAL A 615 11.86 -15.89 -31.70
C VAL A 615 12.06 -17.15 -30.85
N LEU A 616 13.03 -17.10 -29.94
CA LEU A 616 13.41 -18.23 -29.09
C LEU A 616 12.81 -18.10 -27.69
N TYR A 617 12.00 -19.06 -27.30
CA TYR A 617 11.34 -19.10 -26.00
C TYR A 617 11.93 -20.21 -25.14
N ASP A 618 12.45 -19.87 -23.96
CA ASP A 618 12.92 -20.86 -23.00
C ASP A 618 11.73 -21.54 -22.31
N ASN A 619 11.74 -22.86 -22.20
CA ASN A 619 10.75 -23.64 -21.46
C ASN A 619 11.47 -24.54 -20.44
N PRO A 620 11.65 -24.06 -19.20
CA PRO A 620 12.39 -24.78 -18.17
C PRO A 620 11.66 -26.06 -17.74
N ASP A 621 10.33 -26.07 -17.71
CA ASP A 621 9.53 -27.23 -17.28
C ASP A 621 9.63 -28.40 -18.26
N ALA A 622 9.79 -28.12 -19.55
CA ALA A 622 9.97 -29.11 -20.60
C ALA A 622 11.45 -29.36 -20.97
N HIS A 623 12.38 -28.68 -20.27
CA HIS A 623 13.82 -28.70 -20.51
C HIS A 623 14.18 -28.54 -22.00
N LEU A 624 13.69 -27.48 -22.64
CA LEU A 624 13.92 -27.19 -24.05
C LEU A 624 13.80 -25.70 -24.36
N ILE A 625 14.37 -25.28 -25.49
CA ILE A 625 14.07 -24.01 -26.14
C ILE A 625 13.07 -24.27 -27.27
N CYS A 626 12.06 -23.42 -27.39
CA CYS A 626 11.08 -23.41 -28.48
C CYS A 626 11.45 -22.32 -29.48
N ALA A 627 11.94 -22.72 -30.65
CA ALA A 627 12.07 -21.81 -31.80
C ALA A 627 10.71 -21.73 -32.50
N PHE A 628 9.86 -20.86 -31.96
CA PHE A 628 8.42 -20.89 -32.20
C PHE A 628 8.11 -20.56 -33.66
N LYS A 629 7.57 -21.56 -34.36
CA LYS A 629 6.89 -21.40 -35.64
C LYS A 629 5.46 -21.87 -35.49
N HIS A 630 4.47 -21.05 -35.85
CA HIS A 630 3.06 -21.35 -35.61
C HIS A 630 2.64 -22.70 -36.24
N ASP A 631 2.96 -22.91 -37.52
CA ASP A 631 2.59 -24.13 -38.27
C ASP A 631 3.15 -25.43 -37.68
N ASN A 632 4.24 -25.34 -36.92
CA ASN A 632 4.93 -26.51 -36.36
C ASN A 632 4.55 -26.77 -34.89
N ALA A 633 3.70 -25.92 -34.30
CA ALA A 633 3.42 -25.92 -32.87
C ALA A 633 2.31 -26.92 -32.50
N LEU A 634 2.70 -28.03 -31.85
CA LEU A 634 1.75 -29.03 -31.33
C LEU A 634 1.03 -28.60 -30.02
N CYS A 635 1.26 -27.38 -29.54
CA CYS A 635 0.62 -26.83 -28.34
C CYS A 635 -0.70 -26.08 -28.65
N GLU A 636 -1.21 -26.18 -29.88
CA GLU A 636 -2.45 -25.56 -30.37
C GLU A 636 -2.56 -24.07 -29.99
N PRO A 637 -1.62 -23.22 -30.46
CA PRO A 637 -1.70 -21.78 -30.24
C PRO A 637 -2.91 -21.16 -30.98
N GLU A 638 -3.44 -20.05 -30.48
CA GLU A 638 -4.57 -19.34 -31.13
C GLU A 638 -4.17 -18.77 -32.50
N PRO A 639 -5.13 -18.62 -33.44
CA PRO A 639 -4.85 -17.98 -34.73
C PRO A 639 -4.18 -16.61 -34.55
N GLY A 640 -3.02 -16.41 -35.17
CA GLY A 640 -2.25 -15.16 -35.06
C GLY A 640 -1.41 -15.00 -33.78
N ALA A 641 -1.30 -16.04 -32.94
CA ALA A 641 -0.45 -16.00 -31.75
C ALA A 641 1.03 -15.82 -32.11
N THR A 642 1.67 -14.86 -31.43
CA THR A 642 3.10 -14.55 -31.58
C THR A 642 3.99 -15.28 -30.58
N ALA A 643 3.43 -16.10 -29.68
CA ALA A 643 4.15 -16.85 -28.66
C ALA A 643 3.56 -18.26 -28.44
N PRO A 644 4.37 -19.24 -27.98
CA PRO A 644 3.91 -20.61 -27.70
C PRO A 644 3.11 -20.73 -26.40
N ARG A 645 2.17 -21.69 -26.37
CA ARG A 645 1.54 -22.16 -25.12
C ARG A 645 2.47 -23.12 -24.39
N GLN A 646 3.41 -22.58 -23.61
CA GLN A 646 4.51 -23.36 -22.98
C GLN A 646 4.03 -24.47 -22.03
N TYR A 647 2.94 -24.25 -21.29
CA TYR A 647 2.33 -25.23 -20.39
C TYR A 647 1.63 -26.38 -21.11
N ALA A 648 1.33 -26.22 -22.41
CA ALA A 648 0.71 -27.25 -23.26
C ALA A 648 1.73 -27.91 -24.20
N CYS A 649 3.03 -27.82 -23.88
CA CYS A 649 4.09 -28.39 -24.71
C CYS A 649 3.92 -29.92 -24.87
N ARG A 650 3.93 -30.40 -26.12
CA ARG A 650 3.82 -31.82 -26.46
C ARG A 650 5.15 -32.42 -26.93
N PRO A 651 5.47 -33.67 -26.57
CA PRO A 651 6.60 -34.40 -27.15
C PRO A 651 6.48 -34.49 -28.68
N GLY A 652 7.62 -34.45 -29.38
CA GLY A 652 7.66 -34.54 -30.86
C GLY A 652 7.38 -33.23 -31.60
N CYS A 653 7.23 -32.09 -30.91
CA CYS A 653 6.98 -30.79 -31.53
C CYS A 653 8.13 -30.35 -32.46
N GLY A 654 7.79 -29.86 -33.66
CA GLY A 654 8.75 -29.40 -34.67
C GLY A 654 9.52 -28.12 -34.31
N ASN A 655 9.19 -27.49 -33.18
CA ASN A 655 9.84 -26.28 -32.66
C ASN A 655 10.89 -26.57 -31.57
N THR A 656 11.06 -27.82 -31.18
CA THR A 656 11.92 -28.20 -30.06
C THR A 656 13.42 -28.09 -30.38
N VAL A 657 14.16 -27.52 -29.44
CA VAL A 657 15.62 -27.42 -29.44
C VAL A 657 16.17 -27.78 -28.06
N ARG A 658 17.21 -28.62 -28.01
CA ARG A 658 17.88 -29.01 -26.77
C ARG A 658 19.39 -28.81 -26.86
N THR A 659 20.00 -28.55 -25.70
CA THR A 659 21.44 -28.36 -25.52
C THR A 659 21.97 -29.42 -24.55
N ASP A 660 23.29 -29.60 -24.47
CA ASP A 660 23.92 -30.51 -23.51
C ASP A 660 23.48 -30.19 -22.07
N THR A 661 23.29 -28.90 -21.75
CA THR A 661 22.74 -28.46 -20.47
C THR A 661 21.32 -28.98 -20.22
N HIS A 662 20.44 -28.99 -21.23
CA HIS A 662 19.10 -29.54 -21.07
C HIS A 662 19.12 -31.07 -20.92
N ALA A 663 20.02 -31.77 -21.61
CA ALA A 663 20.19 -33.22 -21.45
C ALA A 663 20.63 -33.57 -20.01
N ARG A 664 21.54 -32.80 -19.41
CA ARG A 664 21.91 -32.95 -17.99
C ARG A 664 20.73 -32.68 -17.05
N GLN A 665 19.97 -31.61 -17.26
CA GLN A 665 18.80 -31.30 -16.44
C GLN A 665 17.72 -32.38 -16.52
N LEU A 666 17.47 -32.94 -17.70
CA LEU A 666 16.55 -34.07 -17.89
C LEU A 666 16.97 -35.29 -17.06
N ARG A 667 18.27 -35.58 -16.98
CA ARG A 667 18.81 -36.68 -16.18
C ARG A 667 18.67 -36.40 -14.68
N THR A 668 19.06 -35.22 -14.22
CA THR A 668 18.86 -34.81 -12.82
C THR A 668 17.39 -34.93 -12.42
N ARG A 669 16.47 -34.46 -13.27
CA ARG A 669 15.04 -34.56 -13.01
C ARG A 669 14.53 -36.00 -13.01
N ALA A 670 15.05 -36.86 -13.88
CA ALA A 670 14.73 -38.29 -13.87
C ALA A 670 15.17 -38.96 -12.56
N ASP A 671 16.35 -38.62 -12.05
CA ASP A 671 16.88 -39.17 -10.80
C ASP A 671 16.05 -38.74 -9.58
N GLU A 672 15.63 -37.47 -9.53
CA GLU A 672 14.69 -36.98 -8.51
C GLU A 672 13.35 -37.74 -8.55
N ILE A 673 12.80 -37.98 -9.74
CA ILE A 673 11.54 -38.69 -9.92
C ILE A 673 11.68 -40.17 -9.52
N ASP A 674 12.82 -40.80 -9.76
CA ASP A 674 13.08 -42.17 -9.32
C ASP A 674 13.24 -42.30 -7.81
N GLN A 675 13.89 -41.35 -7.15
CA GLN A 675 13.92 -41.29 -5.68
C GLN A 675 12.51 -41.20 -5.10
N LEU A 676 11.66 -40.35 -5.69
CA LEU A 676 10.25 -40.26 -5.31
C LEU A 676 9.48 -41.55 -5.61
N ALA A 677 9.75 -42.19 -6.75
CA ALA A 677 9.12 -43.45 -7.14
C ALA A 677 9.49 -44.62 -6.23
N ALA A 678 10.70 -44.62 -5.64
CA ALA A 678 11.14 -45.61 -4.67
C ALA A 678 10.37 -45.51 -3.35
N ALA A 679 9.96 -44.30 -2.95
CA ALA A 679 9.14 -44.04 -1.76
C ALA A 679 7.62 -44.15 -2.01
N THR A 680 7.17 -44.34 -3.25
CA THR A 680 5.75 -44.31 -3.63
C THR A 680 5.20 -45.71 -3.93
N PRO A 681 4.14 -46.19 -3.23
CA PRO A 681 3.60 -47.54 -3.43
C PRO A 681 2.92 -47.79 -4.79
N GLY A 682 2.99 -49.05 -5.24
CA GLY A 682 2.08 -49.63 -6.21
C GLY A 682 2.08 -48.99 -7.62
N PRO A 683 0.91 -48.71 -8.22
CA PRO A 683 0.79 -48.26 -9.61
C PRO A 683 1.32 -46.84 -9.85
N LEU A 684 1.35 -45.99 -8.81
CA LEU A 684 1.88 -44.63 -8.91
C LEU A 684 3.41 -44.63 -9.03
N GLY A 685 4.10 -45.46 -8.25
CA GLY A 685 5.56 -45.65 -8.38
C GLY A 685 5.97 -46.15 -9.78
N LYS A 686 5.18 -47.06 -10.38
CA LYS A 686 5.42 -47.52 -11.77
C LYS A 686 5.26 -46.39 -12.79
N ARG A 687 4.24 -45.53 -12.64
CA ARG A 687 4.02 -44.37 -13.53
C ARG A 687 5.12 -43.33 -13.42
N LEU A 688 5.66 -43.12 -12.21
CA LEU A 688 6.79 -42.22 -11.97
C LEU A 688 8.07 -42.74 -12.63
N ARG A 689 8.41 -44.03 -12.48
CA ARG A 689 9.56 -44.64 -13.18
C ARG A 689 9.43 -44.54 -14.69
N ALA A 690 8.25 -44.87 -15.23
CA ALA A 690 7.98 -44.71 -16.66
C ALA A 690 8.06 -43.24 -17.14
N ASN A 691 7.93 -42.26 -16.25
CA ASN A 691 8.21 -40.86 -16.56
C ASN A 691 9.71 -40.56 -16.55
N ALA A 692 10.44 -41.01 -15.52
CA ALA A 692 11.90 -40.90 -15.45
C ALA A 692 12.58 -41.53 -16.67
N ASP A 693 12.16 -42.73 -17.09
CA ASP A 693 12.67 -43.41 -18.29
C ASP A 693 12.46 -42.59 -19.56
N ARG A 694 11.30 -41.93 -19.70
CA ARG A 694 11.01 -41.05 -20.84
C ARG A 694 11.91 -39.81 -20.86
N LEU A 695 12.22 -39.24 -19.69
CA LEU A 695 13.16 -38.11 -19.58
C LEU A 695 14.58 -38.53 -19.95
N ARG A 696 15.04 -39.71 -19.48
CA ARG A 696 16.34 -40.27 -19.86
C ARG A 696 16.44 -40.57 -21.34
N ALA A 697 15.45 -41.24 -21.92
CA ALA A 697 15.39 -41.50 -23.36
C ALA A 697 15.44 -40.21 -24.19
N THR A 698 14.84 -39.12 -23.69
CA THR A 698 14.91 -37.80 -24.33
C THR A 698 16.32 -37.19 -24.27
N ALA A 699 17.04 -37.38 -23.16
CA ALA A 699 18.43 -36.96 -23.01
C ALA A 699 19.37 -37.80 -23.90
N ASP A 700 19.16 -39.12 -23.97
CA ASP A 700 19.99 -40.00 -24.80
C ASP A 700 19.78 -39.75 -26.31
N ALA A 701 18.55 -39.42 -26.70
CA ALA A 701 18.24 -38.96 -28.05
C ALA A 701 18.98 -37.64 -28.39
N HIS A 702 19.16 -36.74 -27.41
CA HIS A 702 20.00 -35.56 -27.61
C HIS A 702 21.45 -35.98 -27.88
N ASP A 703 22.07 -36.78 -27.01
CA ASP A 703 23.47 -37.18 -27.17
C ASP A 703 23.76 -37.88 -28.50
N THR A 704 22.78 -38.65 -29.02
CA THR A 704 22.89 -39.37 -30.30
C THR A 704 22.77 -38.44 -31.52
N THR A 705 21.99 -37.36 -31.41
CA THR A 705 21.63 -36.50 -32.54
C THR A 705 22.22 -35.09 -32.47
N ALA A 706 22.90 -34.76 -31.37
CA ALA A 706 23.46 -33.44 -31.13
C ALA A 706 24.65 -33.17 -32.05
N GLN A 707 24.63 -31.99 -32.66
CA GLN A 707 25.66 -31.53 -33.57
C GLN A 707 26.30 -30.25 -33.02
N PRO A 708 27.59 -29.99 -33.29
CA PRO A 708 28.18 -28.71 -32.97
C PRO A 708 27.51 -27.60 -33.79
N ALA A 709 27.39 -26.41 -33.22
CA ALA A 709 26.84 -25.23 -33.88
C ALA A 709 27.38 -25.01 -35.31
N LYS A 710 28.70 -25.19 -35.51
CA LYS A 710 29.37 -25.02 -36.81
C LYS A 710 28.90 -25.98 -37.90
N ALA A 711 28.34 -27.14 -37.56
CA ALA A 711 27.82 -28.11 -38.53
C ALA A 711 26.38 -27.80 -38.98
N LEU A 712 25.74 -26.79 -38.38
CA LEU A 712 24.35 -26.41 -38.61
C LEU A 712 24.19 -25.02 -39.28
N ILE A 713 25.30 -24.31 -39.47
CA ILE A 713 25.39 -22.98 -40.10
C ILE A 713 25.55 -23.14 -41.61
#